data_AF-A0A127M8M0-F1
#
_entry.id   AF-A0A127M8M0-F1
#
_cell.length_a   1.000
_cell.length_b   1.000
_cell.length_c   1.000
_cell.angle_alpha   90.00
_cell.angle_beta   90.00
_cell.angle_gamma   90.00
#
_symmetry.space_group_name_H-M   'P 1'
#
loop_
_entity.id
_entity.type
_entity.pdbx_description
1 polymer ?
#
loop_
_entity_poly.entity_id
_entity_poly.type
_entity_poly.pdbx_seq_one_letter_code
_entity_poly.pdbx_strand_id
1 'polypeptide(L)'
;MIFESQMYGRKFWALSLAIGIIATSACSGKSDSRGFRGTEPNSRQFTINESLGSVEFSKGATIGNSKSLNVAIGSGAFRPLSESNDVFYTITDRGPTIDCADSEAVTGIANFCDGNPGTVFAISDYSPQIIKWQLSGIGTGLTLEQSEVITLTGSDGAAINGLPNPFTSAYVETPYDNQGNVLPRSADGIDPEALVRLNNGNFWVADEYGPSLLLVSSTGEILERQVPAGLAGQLAAANYPVSGNIIPAIFERRAIDRGIEALALSPDNKYLYFFMQGPLDNPTNGAAESRIVRVAKVELNADGTAKEMVGEYLYRLDAPSQFAIKSRSENKGDLDGDNFVAQSDVTINEAIAIDTDYVIVVEQAKTVSKFYRLNLANATNILGGPWDQEATSPSLEQTTLPTDVKFITKQLGFDSLTMPLPKGISPLAENIEGFALLDANFAVVLNDNNYGITGLSSTVKVLPIGAFVVTSSAPIEPNLDYTKSASFAVGNAIALAGDTTNKRLFAVNGQNNSVDVLDVTDPLAPVSATPATLDLAAAATDAGITLGAPKWVTTSGSHVAVALDNNDPQAKGIVALYLLSDLSLVATFEVGASPKMAIFDLLSSRIFVANEGQPSDDFSNDPEGSISVIDLRDGVNVAEVEEISFAEFNASGIRAQELPAGVRVHAGATVAQDLEPEHIAVTLDNTKLFVTLQENNAVAVINLADNSIDRIVALGSKDFGVKGNEFDVKADNTVDIRSWPGVYGLYQPDEVGAYRFANQNYFITANEGRPRIYSAYSDQVNASDLAVDNGNPSATAAADPAMLGGLKVSNEDGDTDNDNDVDEITAFGARSFAIWNEQGELLFDSGSDLALVTAASLGANFNDADTASPFNGAAPKSIALVSSLNRIYAFVSLQRAGGIAIYDITSPMGVQFVQYVNNRDFGAATGDKGADGITTFFIGTKAYLGVANAESDNVRIFELNSGVSTTTE
;
A
#
# COMPACT_ATOMS: atom_id res chain seq x y z
N MET A 1 -24.19 -8.90 3.10
CA MET A 1 -23.44 -7.98 2.21
C MET A 1 -24.30 -7.67 1.00
N ILE A 2 -24.91 -6.48 0.93
CA ILE A 2 -25.65 -6.05 -0.26
C ILE A 2 -24.73 -5.13 -1.05
N PHE A 3 -24.26 -5.62 -2.19
CA PHE A 3 -23.62 -4.81 -3.21
C PHE A 3 -24.69 -3.91 -3.86
N GLU A 4 -24.58 -2.60 -3.70
CA GLU A 4 -25.16 -1.69 -4.70
C GLU A 4 -24.26 -1.72 -5.94
N SER A 5 -24.73 -2.43 -6.96
CA SER A 5 -24.27 -2.22 -8.32
C SER A 5 -24.89 -0.92 -8.84
N GLN A 6 -24.07 0.12 -9.01
CA GLN A 6 -24.43 1.24 -9.88
C GLN A 6 -23.34 1.38 -10.95
N MET A 7 -23.50 0.54 -11.98
CA MET A 7 -22.97 0.81 -13.32
C MET A 7 -23.60 2.08 -13.89
N TYR A 8 -22.78 2.85 -14.60
CA TYR A 8 -23.10 3.58 -15.84
C TYR A 8 -24.58 3.60 -16.25
N GLY A 9 -25.26 4.73 -16.01
CA GLY A 9 -26.63 4.97 -16.44
C GLY A 9 -26.86 6.41 -16.90
N ARG A 10 -26.35 6.76 -18.09
CA ARG A 10 -26.83 7.95 -18.83
C ARG A 10 -28.30 7.76 -19.16
N LYS A 11 -29.20 8.48 -18.48
CA LYS A 11 -30.62 8.57 -18.84
C LYS A 11 -30.79 9.39 -20.12
N PHE A 12 -30.71 8.74 -21.28
CA PHE A 12 -31.28 9.25 -22.53
C PHE A 12 -32.79 8.93 -22.55
N TRP A 13 -33.63 9.96 -22.50
CA TRP A 13 -35.04 9.83 -22.85
C TRP A 13 -35.16 9.82 -24.38
N ALA A 14 -35.34 8.64 -24.96
CA ALA A 14 -35.76 8.49 -26.36
C ALA A 14 -37.28 8.31 -26.39
N LEU A 15 -38.00 9.31 -26.89
CA LEU A 15 -39.36 9.12 -27.38
C LEU A 15 -39.28 8.80 -28.87
N SER A 16 -39.68 7.59 -29.23
CA SER A 16 -39.84 7.12 -30.59
C SER A 16 -41.14 7.63 -31.20
N LEU A 17 -41.08 8.24 -32.38
CA LEU A 17 -42.15 8.14 -33.37
C LEU A 17 -41.58 8.22 -34.79
N ALA A 18 -42.09 7.36 -35.65
CA ALA A 18 -41.54 6.97 -36.94
C ALA A 18 -42.03 7.82 -38.13
N ILE A 19 -41.37 7.58 -39.26
CA ILE A 19 -41.78 7.75 -40.68
C ILE A 19 -41.29 9.02 -41.40
N GLY A 20 -40.55 8.80 -42.50
CA GLY A 20 -40.61 9.68 -43.67
C GLY A 20 -39.27 9.95 -44.38
N ILE A 21 -38.89 9.08 -45.32
CA ILE A 21 -37.91 9.38 -46.38
C ILE A 21 -38.40 10.60 -47.19
N ILE A 22 -37.52 11.58 -47.47
CA ILE A 22 -37.36 12.27 -48.77
C ILE A 22 -36.07 13.09 -48.74
N ALA A 23 -35.19 12.81 -49.71
CA ALA A 23 -34.06 13.67 -50.06
C ALA A 23 -34.55 14.82 -50.95
N THR A 24 -34.31 16.07 -50.54
CA THR A 24 -34.20 17.22 -51.44
C THR A 24 -33.27 18.29 -50.85
N SER A 25 -32.37 18.73 -51.71
CA SER A 25 -31.39 19.80 -51.58
C SER A 25 -31.97 21.21 -51.33
N ALA A 26 -31.16 22.02 -50.63
CA ALA A 26 -31.10 23.49 -50.62
C ALA A 26 -32.28 24.29 -50.03
N CYS A 27 -32.03 24.92 -48.87
CA CYS A 27 -32.20 26.37 -48.70
C CYS A 27 -31.56 26.83 -47.38
N SER A 28 -30.86 27.96 -47.48
CA SER A 28 -30.19 28.69 -46.41
C SER A 28 -31.11 29.00 -45.23
N GLY A 29 -30.66 28.66 -44.02
CA GLY A 29 -31.28 29.11 -42.78
C GLY A 29 -30.23 29.17 -41.69
N LYS A 30 -29.68 30.37 -41.47
CA LYS A 30 -28.92 30.70 -40.26
C LYS A 30 -29.81 30.40 -39.05
N SER A 31 -29.48 29.37 -38.28
CA SER A 31 -29.89 29.27 -36.90
C SER A 31 -28.62 29.26 -36.06
N ASP A 32 -28.41 30.36 -35.33
CA ASP A 32 -27.40 30.49 -34.30
C ASP A 32 -27.52 29.30 -33.33
N SER A 33 -26.63 28.32 -33.47
CA SER A 33 -26.27 27.50 -32.34
C SER A 33 -25.66 28.46 -31.33
N ARG A 34 -26.28 28.57 -30.16
CA ARG A 34 -25.57 29.07 -28.98
C ARG A 34 -24.48 28.05 -28.71
N GLY A 35 -23.34 28.24 -29.36
CA GLY A 35 -22.14 27.46 -29.16
C GLY A 35 -21.76 27.54 -27.70
N PHE A 36 -21.53 26.39 -27.11
CA PHE A 36 -20.84 26.26 -25.84
C PHE A 36 -19.55 27.09 -25.93
N ARG A 37 -19.37 28.07 -25.03
CA ARG A 37 -18.21 28.99 -25.00
C ARG A 37 -17.25 28.62 -23.87
N GLY A 38 -16.72 27.40 -23.92
CA GLY A 38 -15.67 26.91 -23.02
C GLY A 38 -14.88 25.80 -23.72
N THR A 39 -13.68 25.49 -23.23
CA THR A 39 -12.98 24.28 -23.71
C THR A 39 -13.75 23.04 -23.26
N GLU A 40 -13.72 21.99 -24.06
CA GLU A 40 -14.12 20.64 -23.66
C GLU A 40 -12.83 19.82 -23.60
N PRO A 41 -12.18 19.74 -22.42
CA PRO A 41 -10.92 19.02 -22.30
C PRO A 41 -11.12 17.55 -22.64
N ASN A 42 -10.15 17.02 -23.38
CA ASN A 42 -9.96 15.60 -23.63
C ASN A 42 -8.47 15.30 -23.42
N SER A 43 -8.13 14.03 -23.30
CA SER A 43 -6.74 13.62 -23.05
C SER A 43 -5.83 14.11 -24.17
N ARG A 44 -4.80 14.88 -23.82
CA ARG A 44 -3.89 15.50 -24.78
C ARG A 44 -2.49 15.65 -24.18
N GLN A 45 -1.48 15.55 -25.03
CA GLN A 45 -0.09 15.79 -24.68
C GLN A 45 0.48 16.90 -25.56
N PHE A 46 1.25 17.80 -24.95
CA PHE A 46 2.03 18.85 -25.59
C PHE A 46 3.51 18.67 -25.23
N THR A 47 4.40 19.10 -26.12
CA THR A 47 5.84 19.17 -25.86
C THR A 47 6.27 20.62 -26.01
N ILE A 48 6.92 21.15 -24.98
CA ILE A 48 7.39 22.53 -24.96
C ILE A 48 8.90 22.52 -25.24
N ASN A 49 9.29 23.23 -26.30
CA ASN A 49 10.67 23.31 -26.79
C ASN A 49 11.07 24.78 -26.91
N GLU A 50 11.10 25.50 -25.80
CA GLU A 50 11.57 26.88 -25.75
C GLU A 50 13.07 26.89 -25.45
N SER A 51 13.89 27.29 -26.44
CA SER A 51 15.35 27.23 -26.32
C SER A 51 15.91 28.35 -25.47
N LEU A 52 16.83 28.01 -24.56
CA LEU A 52 17.68 28.95 -23.82
C LEU A 52 18.97 29.34 -24.58
N GLY A 53 19.14 28.88 -25.82
CA GLY A 53 20.33 29.10 -26.62
C GLY A 53 21.45 28.11 -26.33
N SER A 54 22.71 28.57 -26.36
CA SER A 54 23.90 27.73 -26.20
C SER A 54 24.90 28.34 -25.22
N VAL A 55 25.52 27.48 -24.40
CA VAL A 55 26.53 27.85 -23.41
C VAL A 55 27.88 27.25 -23.81
N GLU A 56 28.92 28.08 -23.87
CA GLU A 56 30.30 27.66 -24.08
C GLU A 56 31.04 27.48 -22.75
N PHE A 57 31.80 26.39 -22.62
CA PHE A 57 32.59 26.07 -21.43
C PHE A 57 34.09 26.32 -21.69
N SER A 58 34.87 26.58 -20.62
CA SER A 58 36.29 27.01 -20.69
C SER A 58 37.26 26.09 -21.46
N LYS A 59 36.88 24.84 -21.74
CA LYS A 59 37.67 23.89 -22.54
C LYS A 59 37.09 23.60 -23.94
N GLY A 60 36.21 24.48 -24.43
CA GLY A 60 35.68 24.47 -25.81
C GLY A 60 34.47 23.55 -26.04
N ALA A 61 33.86 23.02 -24.98
CA ALA A 61 32.58 22.32 -25.09
C ALA A 61 31.42 23.32 -25.22
N THR A 62 30.39 22.95 -25.98
CA THR A 62 29.17 23.75 -26.11
C THR A 62 27.96 22.88 -25.86
N ILE A 63 27.10 23.28 -24.92
CA ILE A 63 25.77 22.70 -24.72
C ILE A 63 24.74 23.64 -25.38
N GLY A 64 23.68 23.10 -25.99
CA GLY A 64 22.62 23.87 -26.66
C GLY A 64 22.54 23.70 -28.19
N ASN A 65 23.63 23.28 -28.87
CA ASN A 65 23.65 23.09 -30.33
C ASN A 65 23.38 21.64 -30.79
N SER A 66 23.60 20.65 -29.92
CA SER A 66 23.39 19.20 -30.18
C SER A 66 22.66 18.46 -29.06
N LYS A 67 22.70 18.99 -27.82
CA LYS A 67 21.82 18.67 -26.69
C LYS A 67 20.98 19.93 -26.42
N SER A 68 19.65 19.84 -26.51
CA SER A 68 18.77 21.02 -26.46
C SER A 68 18.72 21.61 -25.05
N LEU A 69 19.27 22.82 -24.86
CA LEU A 69 19.05 23.59 -23.64
C LEU A 69 17.73 24.34 -23.78
N ASN A 70 16.73 23.94 -22.99
CA ASN A 70 15.36 24.45 -23.05
C ASN A 70 14.88 24.92 -21.69
N VAL A 71 13.85 25.77 -21.65
CA VAL A 71 13.20 26.19 -20.40
C VAL A 71 12.57 24.98 -19.70
N ALA A 72 12.89 24.80 -18.42
CA ALA A 72 12.18 23.92 -17.49
C ALA A 72 10.97 24.65 -16.93
N ILE A 73 9.77 24.09 -17.15
CA ILE A 73 8.50 24.70 -16.75
C ILE A 73 7.74 23.83 -15.74
N GLY A 74 8.42 22.82 -15.20
CA GLY A 74 7.81 21.67 -14.52
C GLY A 74 7.92 21.70 -13.01
N SER A 75 8.67 22.63 -12.43
CA SER A 75 9.02 22.76 -11.01
C SER A 75 7.84 23.26 -10.16
N GLY A 76 6.61 22.87 -10.49
CA GLY A 76 5.38 23.32 -9.84
C GLY A 76 4.33 23.84 -10.81
N ALA A 77 3.06 23.52 -10.55
CA ALA A 77 1.93 24.06 -11.30
C ALA A 77 0.70 24.33 -10.43
N PHE A 78 -0.08 25.36 -10.79
CA PHE A 78 -1.30 25.69 -10.05
C PHE A 78 -2.38 26.32 -10.91
N ARG A 79 -3.63 25.91 -10.70
CA ARG A 79 -4.81 26.51 -11.33
C ARG A 79 -5.63 27.30 -10.31
N PRO A 80 -5.69 28.64 -10.40
CA PRO A 80 -6.49 29.45 -9.47
C PRO A 80 -7.98 29.30 -9.72
N LEU A 81 -8.76 29.25 -8.64
CA LEU A 81 -10.24 29.21 -8.70
C LEU A 81 -10.85 30.55 -9.10
N SER A 82 -10.10 31.65 -8.97
CA SER A 82 -10.52 33.00 -9.39
C SER A 82 -10.48 33.22 -10.90
N GLU A 83 -9.95 32.27 -11.68
CA GLU A 83 -9.85 32.34 -13.14
C GLU A 83 -10.53 31.13 -13.82
N SER A 84 -10.57 31.15 -15.17
CA SER A 84 -11.14 30.05 -15.96
C SER A 84 -10.44 28.73 -15.65
N ASN A 85 -11.17 27.61 -15.79
CA ASN A 85 -10.61 26.26 -15.73
C ASN A 85 -9.51 26.02 -16.78
N ASP A 86 -9.44 26.88 -17.80
CA ASP A 86 -8.49 26.79 -18.90
C ASP A 86 -7.15 27.48 -18.62
N VAL A 87 -6.99 28.11 -17.45
CA VAL A 87 -5.80 28.86 -17.08
C VAL A 87 -5.07 28.17 -15.94
N PHE A 88 -3.77 28.00 -16.09
CA PHE A 88 -2.89 27.55 -15.02
C PHE A 88 -1.54 28.27 -15.10
N TYR A 89 -0.81 28.25 -14.00
CA TYR A 89 0.50 28.84 -13.85
C TYR A 89 1.52 27.75 -13.59
N THR A 90 2.75 27.95 -14.07
CA THR A 90 3.90 27.11 -13.73
C THR A 90 5.03 27.99 -13.23
N ILE A 91 6.02 27.41 -12.57
CA ILE A 91 7.27 28.08 -12.22
C ILE A 91 8.45 27.32 -12.81
N THR A 92 9.55 28.03 -13.06
CA THR A 92 10.82 27.43 -13.46
C THR A 92 11.73 27.28 -12.25
N ASP A 93 12.58 26.26 -12.28
CA ASP A 93 13.66 25.99 -11.33
C ASP A 93 14.77 27.09 -11.29
N ARG A 94 15.83 26.90 -10.50
CA ARG A 94 17.03 27.75 -10.30
C ARG A 94 17.88 27.95 -11.55
N GLY A 95 17.59 27.27 -12.64
CA GLY A 95 18.34 27.36 -13.89
C GLY A 95 19.15 26.10 -14.20
N PRO A 96 19.79 26.06 -15.37
CA PRO A 96 20.48 24.87 -15.86
C PRO A 96 21.73 24.55 -15.03
N THR A 97 21.65 23.50 -14.21
CA THR A 97 22.71 23.01 -13.32
C THR A 97 23.25 21.64 -13.73
N ILE A 98 24.50 21.34 -13.37
CA ILE A 98 25.17 20.06 -13.62
C ILE A 98 25.99 19.71 -12.38
N ASP A 99 25.78 18.55 -11.77
CA ASP A 99 26.65 18.06 -10.69
C ASP A 99 28.10 17.98 -11.21
N CYS A 100 29.07 18.46 -10.43
CA CYS A 100 30.48 18.33 -10.73
C CYS A 100 30.90 16.88 -11.03
N ALA A 101 30.26 15.88 -10.40
CA ALA A 101 30.47 14.46 -10.67
C ALA A 101 30.04 14.04 -12.09
N ASP A 102 28.95 14.63 -12.61
CA ASP A 102 28.37 14.32 -13.92
C ASP A 102 28.88 15.24 -15.04
N SER A 103 29.67 16.25 -14.68
CA SER A 103 30.18 17.26 -15.61
C SER A 103 30.87 16.67 -16.84
N GLU A 104 31.62 15.57 -16.70
CA GLU A 104 32.26 14.89 -17.84
C GLU A 104 31.25 14.23 -18.78
N ALA A 105 30.23 13.54 -18.26
CA ALA A 105 29.21 12.87 -19.07
C ALA A 105 28.33 13.90 -19.82
N VAL A 106 28.06 15.03 -19.17
CA VAL A 106 27.22 16.09 -19.72
C VAL A 106 27.98 16.96 -20.72
N THR A 107 29.16 17.46 -20.34
CA THR A 107 29.92 18.45 -21.10
C THR A 107 31.02 17.84 -21.98
N GLY A 108 31.46 16.61 -21.70
CA GLY A 108 32.65 15.99 -22.30
C GLY A 108 33.97 16.48 -21.69
N ILE A 109 33.94 17.26 -20.61
CA ILE A 109 35.12 17.81 -19.95
C ILE A 109 35.41 17.05 -18.65
N ALA A 110 36.50 16.28 -18.66
CA ALA A 110 37.00 15.63 -17.44
C ALA A 110 37.45 16.65 -16.38
N ASN A 111 37.13 16.34 -15.12
CA ASN A 111 37.50 17.12 -13.93
C ASN A 111 37.18 18.62 -14.09
N PHE A 112 35.95 18.96 -14.46
CA PHE A 112 35.58 20.36 -14.67
C PHE A 112 35.73 21.21 -13.40
N CYS A 113 35.35 20.66 -12.24
CA CYS A 113 35.48 21.30 -10.93
C CYS A 113 36.79 20.95 -10.20
N ASP A 114 37.84 20.56 -10.93
CA ASP A 114 39.14 20.13 -10.39
C ASP A 114 39.05 18.99 -9.34
N GLY A 115 38.05 18.11 -9.47
CA GLY A 115 37.81 16.99 -8.57
C GLY A 115 37.17 17.36 -7.23
N ASN A 116 36.69 18.61 -7.08
CA ASN A 116 35.94 19.04 -5.92
C ASN A 116 34.42 18.82 -6.12
N PRO A 117 33.67 18.54 -5.05
CA PRO A 117 32.21 18.47 -5.10
C PRO A 117 31.59 19.86 -5.29
N GLY A 118 30.40 19.90 -5.90
CA GLY A 118 29.63 21.13 -6.12
C GLY A 118 28.79 21.03 -7.39
N THR A 119 28.29 22.17 -7.83
CA THR A 119 27.34 22.26 -8.94
C THR A 119 27.75 23.33 -9.92
N VAL A 120 27.74 23.00 -11.21
CA VAL A 120 28.05 23.92 -12.30
C VAL A 120 26.77 24.57 -12.78
N PHE A 121 26.68 25.89 -12.62
CA PHE A 121 25.59 26.72 -13.12
C PHE A 121 25.92 27.14 -14.56
N ALA A 122 25.34 26.43 -15.54
CA ALA A 122 25.61 26.68 -16.95
C ALA A 122 25.16 28.10 -17.38
N ILE A 123 24.09 28.61 -16.78
CA ILE A 123 23.63 30.00 -16.90
C ILE A 123 23.48 30.55 -15.48
N SER A 124 24.57 31.06 -14.91
CA SER A 124 24.63 31.51 -13.50
C SER A 124 23.86 32.79 -13.19
N ASP A 125 23.45 33.54 -14.22
CA ASP A 125 22.58 34.71 -14.13
C ASP A 125 21.13 34.40 -14.52
N TYR A 126 20.75 33.12 -14.59
CA TYR A 126 19.36 32.72 -14.80
C TYR A 126 18.49 33.20 -13.64
N SER A 127 17.33 33.76 -13.99
CA SER A 127 16.34 34.26 -13.05
C SER A 127 15.07 33.42 -13.18
N PRO A 128 14.63 32.75 -12.11
CA PRO A 128 13.40 31.97 -12.13
C PRO A 128 12.16 32.80 -12.51
N GLN A 129 11.20 32.17 -13.18
CA GLN A 129 10.05 32.83 -13.80
C GLN A 129 8.76 32.08 -13.52
N ILE A 130 7.67 32.82 -13.33
CA ILE A 130 6.30 32.29 -13.33
C ILE A 130 5.73 32.45 -14.74
N ILE A 131 5.16 31.37 -15.29
CA ILE A 131 4.61 31.35 -16.65
C ILE A 131 3.11 31.09 -16.58
N LYS A 132 2.32 31.91 -17.28
CA LYS A 132 0.87 31.76 -17.38
C LYS A 132 0.49 31.05 -18.68
N TRP A 133 -0.25 29.97 -18.55
CA TRP A 133 -0.73 29.16 -19.66
C TRP A 133 -2.24 29.27 -19.87
N GLN A 134 -2.65 29.21 -21.13
CA GLN A 134 -4.05 29.21 -21.55
C GLN A 134 -4.31 28.01 -22.47
N LEU A 135 -5.22 27.12 -22.04
CA LEU A 135 -5.80 26.08 -22.88
C LEU A 135 -6.90 26.68 -23.76
N SER A 136 -6.99 26.22 -25.01
CA SER A 136 -8.02 26.66 -25.95
C SER A 136 -8.37 25.55 -26.94
N GLY A 137 -9.55 25.64 -27.54
CA GLY A 137 -10.05 24.62 -28.47
C GLY A 137 -10.82 23.49 -27.78
N ILE A 138 -11.02 22.39 -28.52
CA ILE A 138 -11.83 21.24 -28.09
C ILE A 138 -11.21 19.93 -28.60
N GLY A 139 -11.28 18.87 -27.79
CA GLY A 139 -10.87 17.52 -28.21
C GLY A 139 -9.44 17.46 -28.78
N THR A 140 -9.28 16.92 -29.99
CA THR A 140 -7.97 16.83 -30.66
C THR A 140 -7.43 18.17 -31.17
N GLY A 141 -8.26 19.21 -31.21
CA GLY A 141 -7.89 20.58 -31.55
C GLY A 141 -7.51 21.42 -30.32
N LEU A 142 -7.30 20.81 -29.16
CA LEU A 142 -6.81 21.49 -27.97
C LEU A 142 -5.40 22.07 -28.24
N THR A 143 -5.20 23.33 -27.90
CA THR A 143 -3.93 24.06 -28.00
C THR A 143 -3.55 24.62 -26.62
N LEU A 144 -2.24 24.76 -26.39
CA LEU A 144 -1.67 25.34 -25.20
C LEU A 144 -0.87 26.59 -25.60
N GLU A 145 -1.24 27.75 -25.06
CA GLU A 145 -0.60 29.04 -25.35
C GLU A 145 0.04 29.62 -24.09
N GLN A 146 1.30 30.06 -24.22
CA GLN A 146 1.97 30.88 -23.21
C GLN A 146 1.47 32.31 -23.34
N SER A 147 0.78 32.80 -22.32
CA SER A 147 0.10 34.10 -22.33
C SER A 147 0.84 35.20 -21.57
N GLU A 148 1.68 34.84 -20.60
CA GLU A 148 2.43 35.78 -19.76
C GLU A 148 3.67 35.10 -19.17
N VAL A 149 4.76 35.87 -18.98
CA VAL A 149 5.97 35.46 -18.26
C VAL A 149 6.28 36.55 -17.24
N ILE A 150 6.43 36.16 -15.97
CA ILE A 150 6.67 37.03 -14.83
C ILE A 150 8.03 36.68 -14.25
N THR A 151 9.01 37.56 -14.42
CA THR A 151 10.35 37.40 -13.82
C THR A 151 10.32 37.78 -12.35
N LEU A 152 10.96 36.98 -11.50
CA LEU A 152 11.06 37.26 -10.07
C LEU A 152 12.11 38.35 -9.78
N THR A 153 11.76 39.29 -8.90
CA THR A 153 12.58 40.48 -8.61
C THR A 153 12.61 40.82 -7.12
N GLY A 154 13.67 41.47 -6.66
CA GLY A 154 13.75 42.08 -5.33
C GLY A 154 13.06 43.44 -5.26
N SER A 155 13.06 44.07 -4.09
CA SER A 155 12.36 45.34 -3.82
C SER A 155 12.91 46.55 -4.61
N ASP A 156 14.10 46.46 -5.21
CA ASP A 156 14.66 47.49 -6.10
C ASP A 156 14.38 47.24 -7.60
N GLY A 157 13.68 46.14 -7.92
CA GLY A 157 13.38 45.71 -9.28
C GLY A 157 14.49 44.91 -9.98
N ALA A 158 15.61 44.62 -9.30
CA ALA A 158 16.63 43.71 -9.82
C ALA A 158 16.10 42.28 -9.87
N ALA A 159 16.44 41.56 -10.93
CA ALA A 159 16.14 40.14 -11.06
C ALA A 159 16.88 39.34 -9.97
N ILE A 160 16.19 38.38 -9.37
CA ILE A 160 16.82 37.38 -8.50
C ILE A 160 17.58 36.34 -9.34
N ASN A 161 18.34 35.47 -8.67
CA ASN A 161 19.12 34.41 -9.31
C ASN A 161 18.86 33.05 -8.66
N GLY A 162 19.31 31.98 -9.30
CA GLY A 162 19.24 30.62 -8.76
C GLY A 162 20.44 30.18 -7.92
N LEU A 163 21.34 31.08 -7.51
CA LEU A 163 22.55 30.66 -6.81
C LEU A 163 22.26 30.22 -5.36
N PRO A 164 23.04 29.29 -4.79
CA PRO A 164 22.83 28.79 -3.43
C PRO A 164 22.92 29.89 -2.38
N ASN A 165 22.11 29.77 -1.32
CA ASN A 165 22.13 30.73 -0.21
C ASN A 165 23.39 30.65 0.67
N PRO A 166 23.84 31.76 1.29
CA PRO A 166 25.07 31.82 2.07
C PRO A 166 24.93 31.21 3.48
N PHE A 167 24.18 30.12 3.62
CA PHE A 167 24.02 29.47 4.93
C PHE A 167 25.36 28.89 5.42
N THR A 168 25.54 28.90 6.75
CA THR A 168 26.71 28.35 7.42
C THR A 168 26.58 26.87 7.77
N SER A 169 25.45 26.24 7.42
CA SER A 169 25.22 24.82 7.63
C SER A 169 26.15 23.97 6.76
N ALA A 170 26.39 22.73 7.16
CA ALA A 170 27.24 21.79 6.42
C ALA A 170 26.60 21.29 5.11
N TYR A 171 25.35 21.67 4.83
CA TYR A 171 24.49 21.15 3.77
C TYR A 171 24.28 22.16 2.62
N VAL A 172 25.31 22.95 2.31
CA VAL A 172 25.23 23.98 1.27
C VAL A 172 26.22 23.66 0.17
N GLU A 173 25.71 23.51 -1.05
CA GLU A 173 26.52 23.25 -2.24
C GLU A 173 27.50 24.40 -2.56
N THR A 174 28.52 24.07 -3.37
CA THR A 174 29.51 25.04 -3.88
C THR A 174 29.18 25.33 -5.34
N PRO A 175 28.80 26.57 -5.69
CA PRO A 175 28.44 26.92 -7.07
C PRO A 175 29.70 27.21 -7.90
N TYR A 176 29.73 26.67 -9.13
CA TYR A 176 30.74 26.94 -10.15
C TYR A 176 30.11 27.59 -11.37
N ASP A 177 30.82 28.52 -12.02
CA ASP A 177 30.41 29.05 -13.33
C ASP A 177 30.75 28.07 -14.47
N ASN A 178 30.28 28.38 -15.69
CA ASN A 178 30.62 27.63 -16.90
C ASN A 178 32.09 27.79 -17.34
N GLN A 179 32.93 28.49 -16.58
CA GLN A 179 34.38 28.54 -16.75
C GLN A 179 35.13 27.66 -15.73
N GLY A 180 34.47 27.13 -14.71
CA GLY A 180 35.05 26.33 -13.64
C GLY A 180 35.52 27.15 -12.43
N ASN A 181 35.16 28.43 -12.34
CA ASN A 181 35.46 29.25 -11.17
C ASN A 181 34.36 29.12 -10.12
N VAL A 182 34.74 29.11 -8.85
CA VAL A 182 33.78 29.16 -7.73
C VAL A 182 33.09 30.52 -7.69
N LEU A 183 31.76 30.51 -7.65
CA LEU A 183 30.91 31.68 -7.51
C LEU A 183 30.62 31.99 -6.03
N PRO A 184 30.39 33.26 -5.68
CA PRO A 184 29.85 33.59 -4.37
C PRO A 184 28.40 33.10 -4.26
N ARG A 185 28.04 32.63 -3.06
CA ARG A 185 26.65 32.35 -2.68
C ARG A 185 25.84 33.64 -2.60
N SER A 186 24.53 33.54 -2.82
CA SER A 186 23.62 34.67 -3.01
C SER A 186 22.51 34.69 -1.95
N ALA A 187 22.34 35.81 -1.25
CA ALA A 187 21.23 35.97 -0.31
C ALA A 187 19.88 36.12 -1.03
N ASP A 188 19.90 36.56 -2.30
CA ASP A 188 18.73 36.67 -3.17
C ASP A 188 18.41 35.37 -3.92
N GLY A 189 19.29 34.37 -3.78
CA GLY A 189 19.18 33.07 -4.43
C GLY A 189 17.94 32.29 -4.01
N ILE A 190 17.26 31.67 -4.97
CA ILE A 190 16.16 30.74 -4.70
C ILE A 190 16.18 29.52 -5.62
N ASP A 191 15.55 28.45 -5.15
CA ASP A 191 15.40 27.17 -5.81
C ASP A 191 13.93 26.75 -5.82
N PRO A 192 13.12 27.23 -6.78
CA PRO A 192 11.67 27.13 -6.69
C PRO A 192 11.11 25.77 -7.09
N GLU A 193 10.35 25.14 -6.18
CA GLU A 193 9.78 23.79 -6.39
C GLU A 193 8.24 23.75 -6.45
N ALA A 194 7.57 24.81 -6.00
CA ALA A 194 6.12 24.92 -6.13
C ALA A 194 5.65 26.37 -6.10
N LEU A 195 4.45 26.59 -6.63
CA LEU A 195 3.74 27.86 -6.54
C LEU A 195 2.24 27.68 -6.31
N VAL A 196 1.64 28.63 -5.61
CA VAL A 196 0.18 28.81 -5.55
C VAL A 196 -0.17 30.27 -5.72
N ARG A 197 -1.40 30.55 -6.20
CA ARG A 197 -1.87 31.92 -6.44
C ARG A 197 -3.09 32.27 -5.60
N LEU A 198 -2.96 33.36 -4.85
CA LEU A 198 -4.01 33.94 -4.02
C LEU A 198 -5.06 34.71 -4.87
N ASN A 199 -6.26 34.88 -4.31
CA ASN A 199 -7.35 35.62 -4.92
C ASN A 199 -7.06 37.12 -5.08
N ASN A 200 -6.13 37.67 -4.29
CA ASN A 200 -5.65 39.05 -4.44
C ASN A 200 -4.63 39.21 -5.59
N GLY A 201 -4.21 38.11 -6.22
CA GLY A 201 -3.31 38.07 -7.36
C GLY A 201 -1.84 37.79 -7.02
N ASN A 202 -1.47 37.83 -5.74
CA ASN A 202 -0.12 37.48 -5.27
C ASN A 202 0.08 35.95 -5.32
N PHE A 203 1.34 35.54 -5.28
CA PHE A 203 1.77 34.15 -5.28
C PHE A 203 2.47 33.81 -3.97
N TRP A 204 2.34 32.56 -3.54
CA TRP A 204 3.32 31.94 -2.65
C TRP A 204 4.16 30.99 -3.49
N VAL A 205 5.48 31.02 -3.27
CA VAL A 205 6.47 30.15 -3.92
C VAL A 205 7.25 29.41 -2.84
N ALA A 206 7.42 28.10 -3.00
CA ALA A 206 8.29 27.30 -2.14
C ALA A 206 9.72 27.36 -2.67
N ASP A 207 10.66 27.30 -1.74
CA ASP A 207 12.08 27.29 -2.05
C ASP A 207 12.79 26.18 -1.29
N GLU A 208 13.66 25.48 -2.00
CA GLU A 208 14.37 24.32 -1.49
C GLU A 208 15.59 24.70 -0.62
N TYR A 209 16.33 25.75 -0.96
CA TYR A 209 17.60 26.06 -0.28
C TYR A 209 17.46 26.22 1.24
N GLY A 210 16.51 27.03 1.70
CA GLY A 210 16.38 27.43 3.09
C GLY A 210 15.12 26.95 3.78
N PRO A 211 14.69 25.70 3.56
CA PRO A 211 13.31 25.35 3.18
C PRO A 211 12.31 26.45 3.52
N SER A 212 11.97 27.28 2.52
CA SER A 212 11.37 28.60 2.77
C SER A 212 10.16 28.90 1.91
N LEU A 213 9.37 29.90 2.31
CA LEU A 213 8.17 30.35 1.62
C LEU A 213 8.32 31.81 1.21
N LEU A 214 8.12 32.13 -0.06
CA LEU A 214 8.19 33.49 -0.60
C LEU A 214 6.81 34.00 -0.98
N LEU A 215 6.40 35.12 -0.42
CA LEU A 215 5.24 35.88 -0.90
C LEU A 215 5.69 36.80 -2.02
N VAL A 216 5.12 36.62 -3.21
CA VAL A 216 5.47 37.34 -4.43
C VAL A 216 4.26 38.13 -4.93
N SER A 217 4.45 39.39 -5.31
CA SER A 217 3.40 40.20 -5.93
C SER A 217 2.96 39.65 -7.29
N SER A 218 1.81 40.10 -7.79
CA SER A 218 1.35 39.72 -9.13
C SER A 218 2.30 40.14 -10.27
N THR A 219 3.28 41.00 -10.01
CA THR A 219 4.27 41.47 -10.99
C THR A 219 5.66 40.86 -10.80
N GLY A 220 5.83 39.94 -9.84
CA GLY A 220 7.09 39.22 -9.62
C GLY A 220 8.00 39.80 -8.53
N GLU A 221 7.64 40.92 -7.89
CA GLU A 221 8.40 41.45 -6.73
C GLU A 221 8.20 40.54 -5.51
N ILE A 222 9.29 40.07 -4.89
CA ILE A 222 9.26 39.35 -3.62
C ILE A 222 8.96 40.34 -2.49
N LEU A 223 7.85 40.12 -1.82
CA LEU A 223 7.33 40.96 -0.73
C LEU A 223 7.86 40.51 0.64
N GLU A 224 8.04 39.21 0.83
CA GLU A 224 8.57 38.62 2.07
C GLU A 224 9.04 37.18 1.82
N ARG A 225 10.09 36.76 2.53
CA ARG A 225 10.52 35.36 2.65
C ARG A 225 10.46 34.87 4.09
N GLN A 226 9.77 33.75 4.34
CA GLN A 226 9.70 33.07 5.62
C GLN A 226 10.65 31.87 5.61
N VAL A 227 11.63 31.86 6.51
CA VAL A 227 12.61 30.78 6.69
C VAL A 227 12.43 30.08 8.04
N PRO A 228 13.02 28.89 8.26
CA PRO A 228 13.19 28.29 9.58
C PRO A 228 13.81 29.25 10.59
N ALA A 229 13.33 29.18 11.82
CA ALA A 229 13.81 30.00 12.91
C ALA A 229 15.33 29.86 13.09
N GLY A 230 16.05 30.98 13.03
CA GLY A 230 17.51 31.05 13.11
C GLY A 230 18.21 31.38 11.79
N LEU A 231 17.56 31.17 10.63
CA LEU A 231 18.18 31.40 9.32
C LEU A 231 18.08 32.83 8.80
N ALA A 232 17.10 33.61 9.25
CA ALA A 232 16.82 34.95 8.69
C ALA A 232 18.04 35.90 8.72
N GLY A 233 18.86 35.84 9.77
CA GLY A 233 20.07 36.67 9.90
C GLY A 233 21.15 36.38 8.85
N GLN A 234 21.16 35.16 8.29
CA GLN A 234 22.12 34.75 7.25
C GLN A 234 21.73 35.27 5.86
N LEU A 235 20.46 35.66 5.68
CA LEU A 235 19.94 36.29 4.46
C LEU A 235 19.75 37.80 4.62
N ALA A 236 20.42 38.45 5.59
CA ALA A 236 20.27 39.90 5.82
C ALA A 236 20.71 40.78 4.62
N ALA A 237 21.45 40.22 3.67
CA ALA A 237 21.86 40.88 2.43
C ALA A 237 20.82 40.73 1.30
N ALA A 238 19.74 39.96 1.50
CA ALA A 238 18.67 39.84 0.54
C ALA A 238 17.99 41.20 0.34
N ASN A 239 17.61 41.47 -0.89
CA ASN A 239 16.99 42.71 -1.32
C ASN A 239 15.46 42.70 -1.16
N TYR A 240 14.98 41.93 -0.18
CA TYR A 240 13.58 41.81 0.21
C TYR A 240 13.50 41.42 1.70
N PRO A 241 12.37 41.67 2.38
CA PRO A 241 12.19 41.29 3.78
C PRO A 241 12.33 39.78 4.01
N VAL A 242 13.13 39.39 5.01
CA VAL A 242 13.27 37.99 5.45
C VAL A 242 12.87 37.87 6.92
N SER A 243 12.01 36.91 7.23
CA SER A 243 11.50 36.60 8.58
C SER A 243 11.72 35.13 8.90
N GLY A 244 11.94 34.81 10.18
CA GLY A 244 12.14 33.43 10.65
C GLY A 244 11.20 33.08 11.80
N ASN A 245 9.98 33.65 11.80
CA ASN A 245 9.13 33.67 12.99
C ASN A 245 8.07 32.57 13.04
N ILE A 246 7.76 31.93 11.90
CA ILE A 246 6.64 30.98 11.81
C ILE A 246 7.08 29.52 11.60
N ILE A 247 8.21 29.29 10.92
CA ILE A 247 8.70 27.94 10.62
C ILE A 247 9.65 27.50 11.74
N PRO A 248 9.39 26.39 12.45
CA PRO A 248 10.28 25.88 13.49
C PRO A 248 11.70 25.61 12.97
N ALA A 249 12.70 25.75 13.85
CA ALA A 249 14.11 25.56 13.50
C ALA A 249 14.43 24.15 12.97
N ILE A 250 13.66 23.13 13.39
CA ILE A 250 13.90 21.72 13.00
C ILE A 250 13.88 21.51 11.48
N PHE A 251 13.11 22.32 10.73
CA PHE A 251 13.05 22.24 9.27
C PHE A 251 14.38 22.58 8.59
N GLU A 252 15.34 23.25 9.27
CA GLU A 252 16.71 23.41 8.75
C GLU A 252 17.41 22.04 8.56
N ARG A 253 16.96 20.99 9.24
CA ARG A 253 17.50 19.63 9.13
C ARG A 253 17.03 18.89 7.87
N ARG A 254 16.67 19.58 6.79
CA ARG A 254 16.44 18.91 5.50
C ARG A 254 17.72 18.22 4.99
N ALA A 255 17.59 17.18 4.16
CA ALA A 255 18.71 16.71 3.36
C ALA A 255 19.05 17.75 2.26
N ILE A 256 20.29 17.69 1.73
CA ILE A 256 20.69 18.50 0.55
C ILE A 256 19.75 18.14 -0.60
N ASP A 257 19.35 19.17 -1.37
CA ASP A 257 18.38 19.03 -2.46
C ASP A 257 17.12 18.23 -2.08
N ARG A 258 16.61 18.45 -0.85
CA ARG A 258 15.34 17.90 -0.32
C ARG A 258 14.57 18.92 0.52
N GLY A 259 14.22 20.07 -0.03
CA GLY A 259 13.60 21.20 0.67
C GLY A 259 12.08 21.14 0.81
N ILE A 260 11.42 22.32 0.85
CA ILE A 260 9.97 22.38 0.69
C ILE A 260 9.69 22.14 -0.79
N GLU A 261 9.10 20.99 -1.09
CA GLU A 261 8.80 20.63 -2.46
C GLU A 261 7.44 21.18 -2.89
N ALA A 262 6.41 20.86 -2.12
CA ALA A 262 5.05 21.01 -2.59
C ALA A 262 4.27 22.06 -1.80
N LEU A 263 3.44 22.84 -2.49
CA LEU A 263 2.55 23.84 -1.89
C LEU A 263 1.10 23.66 -2.29
N ALA A 264 0.23 23.69 -1.29
CA ALA A 264 -1.21 23.64 -1.49
C ALA A 264 -1.90 24.84 -0.82
N LEU A 265 -2.83 25.48 -1.53
CA LEU A 265 -3.62 26.60 -1.01
C LEU A 265 -5.08 26.18 -0.81
N SER A 266 -5.59 26.30 0.41
CA SER A 266 -7.01 26.04 0.69
C SER A 266 -7.91 26.95 -0.20
N PRO A 267 -9.04 26.44 -0.73
CA PRO A 267 -9.92 27.21 -1.63
C PRO A 267 -10.37 28.57 -1.08
N ASP A 268 -10.51 28.71 0.24
CA ASP A 268 -10.92 29.95 0.90
C ASP A 268 -9.76 30.94 1.19
N ASN A 269 -8.53 30.59 0.78
CA ASN A 269 -7.29 31.36 0.94
C ASN A 269 -6.87 31.59 2.41
N LYS A 270 -7.35 30.76 3.36
CA LYS A 270 -6.97 30.90 4.78
C LYS A 270 -5.76 30.06 5.19
N TYR A 271 -5.50 28.97 4.49
CA TYR A 271 -4.43 28.04 4.83
C TYR A 271 -3.53 27.75 3.64
N LEU A 272 -2.23 27.83 3.90
CA LEU A 272 -1.18 27.30 3.04
C LEU A 272 -0.66 26.01 3.68
N TYR A 273 -0.51 24.96 2.90
CA TYR A 273 0.11 23.71 3.32
C TYR A 273 1.41 23.53 2.56
N PHE A 274 2.45 23.07 3.25
CA PHE A 274 3.71 22.74 2.61
C PHE A 274 4.20 21.36 3.02
N PHE A 275 4.87 20.68 2.10
CA PHE A 275 5.41 19.35 2.29
C PHE A 275 6.92 19.41 2.06
N MET A 276 7.67 18.77 2.96
CA MET A 276 9.07 18.47 2.67
C MET A 276 9.14 17.40 1.58
N GLN A 277 10.14 17.47 0.70
CA GLN A 277 10.30 16.48 -0.38
C GLN A 277 10.52 15.07 0.17
N GLY A 278 11.27 14.97 1.27
CA GLY A 278 11.58 13.73 1.96
C GLY A 278 11.70 13.91 3.49
N PRO A 279 12.08 12.84 4.21
CA PRO A 279 12.35 12.92 5.64
C PRO A 279 13.44 13.93 5.97
N LEU A 280 13.36 14.52 7.17
CA LEU A 280 14.47 15.34 7.67
C LEU A 280 15.70 14.47 7.93
N ASP A 281 16.88 15.00 7.65
CA ASP A 281 18.18 14.40 7.97
C ASP A 281 18.54 14.57 9.46
N ASN A 282 17.69 14.01 10.32
CA ASN A 282 17.81 14.08 11.77
C ASN A 282 17.73 12.67 12.40
N PRO A 283 18.81 12.16 13.03
CA PRO A 283 20.14 12.74 13.07
C PRO A 283 20.78 12.71 11.67
N THR A 284 21.84 13.49 11.50
CA THR A 284 22.60 13.57 10.24
C THR A 284 23.00 12.19 9.69
N ASN A 285 22.66 11.94 8.43
CA ASN A 285 22.77 10.68 7.68
C ASN A 285 22.02 9.48 8.31
N GLY A 286 21.10 9.73 9.24
CA GLY A 286 20.38 8.70 9.99
C GLY A 286 18.99 8.39 9.46
N ALA A 287 18.50 9.13 8.46
CA ALA A 287 17.11 9.10 7.99
C ALA A 287 16.94 8.56 6.56
N ALA A 288 17.98 8.01 5.93
CA ALA A 288 17.93 7.53 4.54
C ALA A 288 16.84 6.47 4.28
N GLU A 289 16.50 5.67 5.29
CA GLU A 289 15.45 4.65 5.24
C GLU A 289 14.13 5.12 5.88
N SER A 290 14.08 6.37 6.36
CA SER A 290 12.88 6.92 6.96
C SER A 290 11.79 7.05 5.91
N ARG A 291 10.55 6.83 6.36
CA ARG A 291 9.35 7.06 5.56
C ARG A 291 8.53 8.24 6.07
N ILE A 292 9.03 8.96 7.07
CA ILE A 292 8.28 10.00 7.77
C ILE A 292 8.62 11.37 7.16
N VAL A 293 7.65 11.95 6.47
CA VAL A 293 7.72 13.29 5.89
C VAL A 293 6.87 14.25 6.72
N ARG A 294 7.37 15.45 6.98
CA ARG A 294 6.66 16.48 7.75
C ARG A 294 5.82 17.35 6.82
N VAL A 295 4.58 17.59 7.23
CA VAL A 295 3.60 18.42 6.52
C VAL A 295 3.16 19.54 7.44
N ALA A 296 3.31 20.78 6.99
CA ALA A 296 2.93 21.94 7.78
C ALA A 296 1.65 22.61 7.27
N LYS A 297 0.92 23.24 8.18
CA LYS A 297 -0.26 24.08 7.92
C LYS A 297 -0.03 25.48 8.46
N VAL A 298 -0.04 26.47 7.59
CA VAL A 298 0.17 27.89 7.90
C VAL A 298 -1.14 28.63 7.72
N GLU A 299 -1.58 29.36 8.75
CA GLU A 299 -2.71 30.30 8.63
C GLU A 299 -2.24 31.59 7.96
N LEU A 300 -3.06 32.11 7.04
CA LEU A 300 -2.82 33.35 6.33
C LEU A 300 -3.71 34.48 6.88
N ASN A 301 -3.17 35.69 6.90
CA ASN A 301 -3.95 36.91 7.11
C ASN A 301 -4.83 37.21 5.90
N ALA A 302 -5.83 38.09 6.07
CA ALA A 302 -6.73 38.49 4.99
C ALA A 302 -6.05 39.16 3.79
N ASP A 303 -4.84 39.72 3.98
CA ASP A 303 -4.02 40.29 2.91
C ASP A 303 -3.10 39.26 2.22
N GLY A 304 -3.11 38.00 2.66
CA GLY A 304 -2.30 36.92 2.11
C GLY A 304 -0.94 36.74 2.78
N THR A 305 -0.55 37.61 3.72
CA THR A 305 0.68 37.44 4.50
C THR A 305 0.56 36.26 5.47
N ALA A 306 1.69 35.62 5.80
CA ALA A 306 1.68 34.52 6.76
C ALA A 306 1.38 35.04 8.17
N LYS A 307 0.46 34.38 8.89
CA LYS A 307 0.09 34.73 10.27
C LYS A 307 0.88 33.90 11.27
N GLU A 308 0.74 32.58 11.21
CA GLU A 308 1.41 31.62 12.08
C GLU A 308 1.34 30.21 11.49
N MET A 309 2.29 29.33 11.83
CA MET A 309 2.12 27.90 11.60
C MET A 309 1.16 27.36 12.67
N VAL A 310 0.06 26.74 12.25
CA VAL A 310 -0.99 26.22 13.14
C VAL A 310 -1.00 24.70 13.22
N GLY A 311 -0.25 24.01 12.36
CA GLY A 311 -0.12 22.57 12.44
C GLY A 311 1.14 22.01 11.79
N GLU A 312 1.58 20.90 12.34
CA GLU A 312 2.61 20.03 11.81
C GLU A 312 2.15 18.58 11.94
N TYR A 313 2.19 17.82 10.86
CA TYR A 313 1.60 16.51 10.72
C TYR A 313 2.56 15.55 10.03
N LEU A 314 2.35 14.25 10.24
CA LEU A 314 3.21 13.21 9.68
C LEU A 314 2.56 12.54 8.47
N TYR A 315 3.28 12.53 7.36
CA TYR A 315 2.97 11.76 6.18
C TYR A 315 3.91 10.54 6.11
N ARG A 316 3.36 9.36 5.79
CA ARG A 316 4.15 8.13 5.62
C ARG A 316 4.31 7.85 4.12
N LEU A 317 5.52 7.95 3.59
CA LEU A 317 5.85 7.51 2.22
C LEU A 317 5.56 6.03 2.04
N ASP A 318 5.22 5.57 0.84
CA ASP A 318 5.17 4.14 0.54
C ASP A 318 6.58 3.53 0.55
N ALA A 319 6.63 2.21 0.67
CA ALA A 319 7.86 1.47 0.46
C ALA A 319 8.16 1.36 -1.05
N PRO A 320 9.44 1.31 -1.47
CA PRO A 320 9.86 1.13 -2.87
C PRO A 320 9.21 -0.08 -3.56
N SER A 321 8.93 -1.15 -2.81
CA SER A 321 8.25 -2.34 -3.33
C SER A 321 6.86 -2.06 -3.91
N GLN A 322 6.23 -0.93 -3.56
CA GLN A 322 4.95 -0.51 -4.11
C GLN A 322 5.09 0.32 -5.40
N PHE A 323 6.28 0.54 -5.94
CA PHE A 323 6.52 1.26 -7.20
C PHE A 323 7.00 0.34 -8.34
N ALA A 324 7.10 -0.96 -8.08
CA ALA A 324 7.48 -1.94 -9.07
C ALA A 324 6.84 -3.30 -8.82
N ILE A 325 6.68 -4.08 -9.89
CA ILE A 325 6.22 -5.47 -9.83
C ILE A 325 7.36 -6.33 -10.37
N LYS A 326 7.87 -7.22 -9.52
CA LYS A 326 8.77 -8.29 -9.95
C LYS A 326 7.93 -9.50 -10.30
N SER A 327 7.93 -9.90 -11.57
CA SER A 327 7.13 -11.04 -12.04
C SER A 327 8.00 -12.10 -12.69
N ARG A 328 7.45 -13.30 -12.87
CA ARG A 328 8.13 -14.40 -13.57
C ARG A 328 8.34 -14.13 -15.06
N SER A 329 7.54 -13.23 -15.63
CA SER A 329 7.51 -12.97 -17.06
C SER A 329 8.31 -11.73 -17.43
N GLU A 330 8.03 -10.61 -16.76
CA GLU A 330 8.65 -9.32 -17.01
C GLU A 330 8.51 -8.41 -15.77
N ASN A 331 9.63 -7.84 -15.35
CA ASN A 331 9.67 -6.82 -14.31
C ASN A 331 9.09 -5.49 -14.83
N LYS A 332 8.37 -4.76 -13.99
CA LYS A 332 7.72 -3.47 -14.35
C LYS A 332 7.89 -2.44 -13.25
N GLY A 333 7.86 -1.16 -13.62
CA GLY A 333 7.97 -0.04 -12.69
C GLY A 333 9.41 0.32 -12.35
N ASP A 334 9.61 0.93 -11.20
CA ASP A 334 10.89 1.53 -10.82
C ASP A 334 11.78 0.51 -10.08
N LEU A 335 12.81 0.02 -10.77
CA LEU A 335 13.80 -0.93 -10.28
C LEU A 335 15.22 -0.46 -10.61
N ASP A 336 16.17 -0.82 -9.76
CA ASP A 336 17.61 -0.70 -10.01
C ASP A 336 18.21 -2.08 -10.33
N GLY A 337 18.29 -2.37 -11.62
CA GLY A 337 18.50 -3.73 -12.11
C GLY A 337 17.31 -4.60 -11.74
N ASP A 338 17.56 -5.66 -10.97
CA ASP A 338 16.52 -6.54 -10.44
C ASP A 338 16.09 -6.18 -9.00
N ASN A 339 16.64 -5.11 -8.41
CA ASN A 339 16.34 -4.67 -7.06
C ASN A 339 15.30 -3.56 -7.05
N PHE A 340 14.54 -3.46 -5.95
CA PHE A 340 13.73 -2.26 -5.74
C PHE A 340 14.65 -1.07 -5.53
N VAL A 341 14.21 0.11 -5.96
CA VAL A 341 14.92 1.38 -5.73
C VAL A 341 15.09 1.67 -4.23
N ALA A 342 15.96 2.61 -3.87
CA ALA A 342 16.18 2.95 -2.47
C ALA A 342 14.96 3.69 -1.88
N GLN A 343 14.78 3.62 -0.55
CA GLN A 343 13.70 4.39 0.10
C GLN A 343 13.86 5.90 -0.10
N SER A 344 15.09 6.39 -0.22
CA SER A 344 15.43 7.80 -0.50
C SER A 344 15.03 8.27 -1.90
N ASP A 345 14.71 7.35 -2.81
CA ASP A 345 14.22 7.69 -4.15
C ASP A 345 12.70 7.99 -4.12
N VAL A 346 11.97 7.46 -3.12
CA VAL A 346 10.53 7.74 -2.96
C VAL A 346 10.34 9.09 -2.28
N THR A 347 9.71 10.03 -2.98
CA THR A 347 9.58 11.42 -2.56
C THR A 347 8.19 11.99 -2.82
N ILE A 348 7.89 13.11 -2.15
CA ILE A 348 6.77 13.98 -2.50
C ILE A 348 7.25 14.95 -3.57
N ASN A 349 6.45 15.17 -4.61
CA ASN A 349 6.81 16.06 -5.73
C ASN A 349 5.84 17.23 -5.90
N GLU A 350 4.56 17.10 -5.50
CA GLU A 350 3.57 18.15 -5.74
C GLU A 350 2.31 17.98 -4.87
N ALA A 351 1.56 19.05 -4.63
CA ALA A 351 0.36 19.03 -3.80
C ALA A 351 -0.71 20.06 -4.22
N ILE A 352 -1.99 19.72 -4.03
CA ILE A 352 -3.12 20.64 -4.25
C ILE A 352 -4.16 20.46 -3.16
N ALA A 353 -4.62 21.54 -2.54
CA ALA A 353 -5.77 21.49 -1.63
C ALA A 353 -7.09 21.59 -2.41
N ILE A 354 -7.98 20.62 -2.20
CA ILE A 354 -9.33 20.61 -2.80
C ILE A 354 -10.39 21.13 -1.83
N ASP A 355 -10.11 21.10 -0.53
CA ASP A 355 -10.89 21.72 0.54
C ASP A 355 -9.98 21.94 1.76
N THR A 356 -10.49 22.54 2.83
CA THR A 356 -9.74 22.72 4.09
C THR A 356 -9.37 21.35 4.67
N ASP A 357 -8.09 21.12 4.92
CA ASP A 357 -7.53 19.85 5.41
C ASP A 357 -7.67 18.64 4.45
N TYR A 358 -8.09 18.88 3.20
CA TYR A 358 -8.17 17.87 2.15
C TYR A 358 -7.23 18.21 1.01
N VAL A 359 -6.17 17.42 0.87
CA VAL A 359 -5.07 17.66 -0.05
C VAL A 359 -4.88 16.47 -0.98
N ILE A 360 -4.55 16.72 -2.23
CA ILE A 360 -4.03 15.72 -3.17
C ILE A 360 -2.51 15.88 -3.17
N VAL A 361 -1.78 14.78 -3.03
CA VAL A 361 -0.31 14.75 -3.09
C VAL A 361 0.15 13.81 -4.19
N VAL A 362 1.21 14.20 -4.89
CA VAL A 362 1.95 13.36 -5.81
C VAL A 362 3.15 12.78 -5.08
N GLU A 363 3.21 11.45 -5.01
CA GLU A 363 4.35 10.69 -4.52
C GLU A 363 4.97 9.93 -5.70
N GLN A 364 6.28 10.03 -5.88
CA GLN A 364 7.01 9.42 -7.00
C GLN A 364 8.29 8.74 -6.51
N ALA A 365 8.71 7.68 -7.19
CA ALA A 365 10.03 7.07 -6.95
C ALA A 365 11.02 7.42 -8.08
N LYS A 366 10.76 6.96 -9.31
CA LYS A 366 11.45 7.45 -10.51
C LYS A 366 10.40 7.82 -11.54
N THR A 367 9.89 6.85 -12.30
CA THR A 367 8.89 7.09 -13.36
C THR A 367 7.47 6.81 -12.90
N VAL A 368 7.30 6.01 -11.84
CA VAL A 368 5.99 5.64 -11.31
C VAL A 368 5.52 6.71 -10.32
N SER A 369 4.37 7.31 -10.62
CA SER A 369 3.76 8.38 -9.83
C SER A 369 2.42 7.93 -9.28
N LYS A 370 2.18 8.26 -8.01
CA LYS A 370 0.94 7.97 -7.29
C LYS A 370 0.32 9.25 -6.78
N PHE A 371 -1.00 9.34 -6.94
CA PHE A 371 -1.77 10.51 -6.52
C PHE A 371 -2.65 10.11 -5.34
N TYR A 372 -2.29 10.62 -4.16
CA TYR A 372 -2.92 10.34 -2.89
C TYR A 372 -3.89 11.45 -2.49
N ARG A 373 -5.06 11.08 -1.99
CA ARG A 373 -5.95 11.98 -1.25
C ARG A 373 -5.61 11.91 0.23
N LEU A 374 -5.52 13.05 0.88
CA LEU A 374 -5.14 13.21 2.27
C LEU A 374 -6.29 13.82 3.07
N ASN A 375 -6.39 13.41 4.33
CA ASN A 375 -7.24 14.05 5.34
C ASN A 375 -6.40 14.41 6.57
N LEU A 376 -6.13 15.70 6.76
CA LEU A 376 -5.33 16.18 7.89
C LEU A 376 -6.18 16.33 9.17
N ALA A 377 -7.52 16.36 9.06
CA ALA A 377 -8.40 16.70 10.18
C ALA A 377 -8.34 15.71 11.36
N ASN A 378 -7.96 14.45 11.09
CA ASN A 378 -7.87 13.38 12.08
C ASN A 378 -6.42 13.03 12.47
N ALA A 379 -5.42 13.74 11.93
CA ALA A 379 -4.02 13.51 12.24
C ALA A 379 -3.61 14.21 13.55
N THR A 380 -2.61 13.67 14.25
CA THR A 380 -2.05 14.32 15.43
C THR A 380 -1.22 15.53 14.97
N ASN A 381 -1.58 16.72 15.46
CA ASN A 381 -0.74 17.91 15.32
C ASN A 381 0.42 17.84 16.32
N ILE A 382 1.65 17.73 15.83
CA ILE A 382 2.86 17.61 16.66
C ILE A 382 3.58 18.94 16.90
N LEU A 383 3.09 20.04 16.31
CA LEU A 383 3.72 21.36 16.37
C LEU A 383 3.95 21.82 17.81
N GLY A 384 5.16 22.29 18.10
CA GLY A 384 5.61 22.72 19.42
C GLY A 384 5.84 21.55 20.39
N GLY A 385 5.78 20.32 19.89
CA GLY A 385 6.02 19.10 20.65
C GLY A 385 7.51 18.76 20.80
N PRO A 386 7.83 17.61 21.44
CA PRO A 386 9.21 17.15 21.58
C PRO A 386 9.88 16.87 20.22
N TRP A 387 9.10 16.60 19.17
CA TRP A 387 9.61 16.28 17.83
C TRP A 387 10.21 17.48 17.08
N ASP A 388 10.04 18.70 17.60
CA ASP A 388 10.66 19.92 17.06
C ASP A 388 12.04 20.20 17.68
N GLN A 389 12.44 19.38 18.66
CA GLN A 389 13.74 19.47 19.29
C GLN A 389 14.71 18.54 18.58
N GLU A 390 15.75 19.13 17.96
CA GLU A 390 16.82 18.37 17.29
C GLU A 390 17.48 17.33 18.21
N ALA A 391 17.56 17.62 19.52
CA ALA A 391 18.18 16.74 20.51
C ALA A 391 17.33 15.52 20.91
N THR A 392 16.09 15.39 20.40
CA THR A 392 15.22 14.25 20.69
C THR A 392 15.83 12.96 20.15
N SER A 393 15.90 11.92 21.00
CA SER A 393 16.51 10.63 20.67
C SER A 393 15.67 9.46 21.23
N PRO A 394 15.29 8.46 20.41
CA PRO A 394 15.43 8.46 18.95
C PRO A 394 14.70 9.66 18.33
N SER A 395 15.25 10.22 17.25
CA SER A 395 14.56 11.26 16.51
C SER A 395 13.29 10.69 15.85
N LEU A 396 12.40 11.56 15.40
CA LEU A 396 11.18 11.12 14.72
C LEU A 396 11.52 10.25 13.50
N GLU A 397 12.52 10.66 12.72
CA GLU A 397 12.93 10.02 11.49
C GLU A 397 13.67 8.69 11.71
N GLN A 398 13.99 8.34 12.96
CA GLN A 398 14.48 7.02 13.36
C GLN A 398 13.37 6.07 13.82
N THR A 399 12.11 6.52 13.86
CA THR A 399 10.97 5.71 14.30
C THR A 399 10.15 5.19 13.13
N THR A 400 9.49 4.05 13.33
CA THR A 400 8.52 3.51 12.35
C THR A 400 7.10 3.95 12.66
N LEU A 401 6.71 3.88 13.93
CA LEU A 401 5.40 4.27 14.46
C LEU A 401 5.60 5.00 15.79
N PRO A 402 5.75 6.34 15.78
CA PRO A 402 5.81 7.13 17.01
C PRO A 402 4.57 6.92 17.88
N THR A 403 4.78 6.70 19.18
CA THR A 403 3.70 6.51 20.16
C THR A 403 2.80 7.74 20.25
N ASP A 404 1.48 7.52 20.35
CA ASP A 404 0.45 8.56 20.46
C ASP A 404 0.40 9.59 19.30
N VAL A 405 1.07 9.31 18.19
CA VAL A 405 1.06 10.16 17.00
C VAL A 405 0.37 9.44 15.85
N LYS A 406 -0.77 9.97 15.46
CA LYS A 406 -1.52 9.51 14.29
C LYS A 406 -1.05 10.24 13.04
N PHE A 407 -0.63 9.47 12.04
CA PHE A 407 -0.28 9.97 10.71
C PHE A 407 -1.52 10.52 9.98
N ILE A 408 -1.27 11.33 8.97
CA ILE A 408 -2.29 11.72 7.99
C ILE A 408 -2.88 10.48 7.35
N THR A 409 -4.20 10.35 7.39
CA THR A 409 -4.91 9.32 6.64
C THR A 409 -4.76 9.61 5.14
N LYS A 410 -4.10 8.70 4.41
CA LYS A 410 -3.92 8.82 2.96
C LYS A 410 -4.63 7.69 2.20
N GLN A 411 -5.09 8.00 1.00
CA GLN A 411 -5.83 7.07 0.15
C GLN A 411 -5.41 7.23 -1.32
N LEU A 412 -4.94 6.14 -1.93
CA LEU A 412 -4.58 6.13 -3.35
C LEU A 412 -5.80 6.47 -4.22
N GLY A 413 -5.62 7.43 -5.13
CA GLY A 413 -6.58 7.81 -6.17
C GLY A 413 -6.16 7.27 -7.54
N PHE A 414 -4.93 7.57 -7.96
CA PHE A 414 -4.38 7.14 -9.25
C PHE A 414 -2.96 6.60 -9.09
N ASP A 415 -2.65 5.50 -9.78
CA ASP A 415 -1.32 4.88 -9.85
C ASP A 415 -0.94 4.64 -11.31
N SER A 416 0.15 5.28 -11.76
CA SER A 416 0.59 5.18 -13.15
C SER A 416 1.13 3.82 -13.56
N LEU A 417 1.46 2.94 -12.59
CA LEU A 417 1.99 1.60 -12.87
C LEU A 417 0.87 0.64 -13.27
N THR A 418 -0.24 0.65 -12.54
CA THR A 418 -1.33 -0.33 -12.72
C THR A 418 -2.55 0.23 -13.43
N MET A 419 -2.72 1.55 -13.49
CA MET A 419 -3.85 2.19 -14.15
C MET A 419 -3.48 2.70 -15.54
N PRO A 420 -4.21 2.33 -16.61
CA PRO A 420 -3.84 2.69 -17.96
C PRO A 420 -4.04 4.19 -18.24
N LEU A 421 -3.06 4.80 -18.91
CA LEU A 421 -3.20 6.13 -19.46
C LEU A 421 -4.07 6.12 -20.75
N PRO A 422 -4.74 7.25 -21.07
CA PRO A 422 -5.49 7.39 -22.30
C PRO A 422 -4.64 7.12 -23.56
N LYS A 423 -5.26 6.56 -24.60
CA LYS A 423 -4.59 6.25 -25.86
C LYS A 423 -3.93 7.50 -26.47
N GLY A 424 -2.65 7.39 -26.82
CA GLY A 424 -1.88 8.46 -27.44
C GLY A 424 -1.14 9.38 -26.46
N ILE A 425 -1.24 9.09 -25.16
CA ILE A 425 -0.42 9.71 -24.13
C ILE A 425 0.75 8.76 -23.80
N SER A 426 1.97 9.29 -23.74
CA SER A 426 3.13 8.49 -23.33
C SER A 426 3.12 8.24 -21.81
N PRO A 427 3.79 7.19 -21.31
CA PRO A 427 4.03 6.99 -19.88
C PRO A 427 4.53 8.26 -19.21
N LEU A 428 4.18 8.45 -17.93
CA LEU A 428 4.70 9.55 -17.12
C LEU A 428 6.24 9.44 -17.05
N ALA A 429 6.91 10.59 -17.06
CA ALA A 429 8.36 10.67 -16.99
C ALA A 429 8.81 10.71 -15.52
N GLU A 430 10.12 10.76 -15.29
CA GLU A 430 10.69 11.18 -14.01
C GLU A 430 10.38 12.66 -13.75
N ASN A 431 10.52 13.08 -12.50
CA ASN A 431 10.38 14.47 -12.02
C ASN A 431 9.00 15.06 -12.33
N ILE A 432 7.92 14.37 -11.92
CA ILE A 432 6.56 14.89 -12.06
C ILE A 432 6.28 15.88 -10.92
N GLU A 433 6.70 17.12 -11.11
CA GLU A 433 6.62 18.19 -10.11
C GLU A 433 5.51 19.21 -10.44
N GLY A 434 4.91 19.15 -11.63
CA GLY A 434 3.83 20.05 -12.00
C GLY A 434 2.47 19.36 -12.01
N PHE A 435 1.54 19.76 -11.14
CA PHE A 435 0.17 19.26 -11.14
C PHE A 435 -0.85 20.40 -10.97
N ALA A 436 -1.77 20.55 -11.91
CA ALA A 436 -2.84 21.55 -11.82
C ALA A 436 -4.22 20.93 -12.09
N LEU A 437 -5.12 20.98 -11.10
CA LEU A 437 -6.49 20.47 -11.25
C LEU A 437 -7.34 21.46 -12.08
N LEU A 438 -7.69 21.08 -13.31
CA LEU A 438 -8.50 21.92 -14.20
C LEU A 438 -9.97 21.90 -13.78
N ASP A 439 -10.50 20.71 -13.49
CA ASP A 439 -11.85 20.52 -12.95
C ASP A 439 -11.97 19.16 -12.25
N ALA A 440 -13.19 18.77 -11.88
CA ALA A 440 -13.45 17.51 -11.18
C ALA A 440 -13.09 16.24 -11.98
N ASN A 441 -12.81 16.35 -13.28
CA ASN A 441 -12.46 15.24 -14.16
C ASN A 441 -11.03 15.34 -14.67
N PHE A 442 -10.55 16.53 -15.01
CA PHE A 442 -9.27 16.73 -15.69
C PHE A 442 -8.25 17.49 -14.85
N ALA A 443 -6.99 17.10 -15.03
CA ALA A 443 -5.84 17.80 -14.50
C ALA A 443 -4.74 17.90 -15.56
N VAL A 444 -3.81 18.83 -15.36
CA VAL A 444 -2.55 18.94 -16.09
C VAL A 444 -1.46 18.33 -15.24
N VAL A 445 -0.64 17.49 -15.87
CA VAL A 445 0.58 16.90 -15.29
C VAL A 445 1.77 17.32 -16.15
N LEU A 446 2.82 17.82 -15.53
CA LEU A 446 4.07 18.25 -16.17
C LEU A 446 5.25 17.56 -15.51
N ASN A 447 6.30 17.35 -16.30
CA ASN A 447 7.60 16.98 -15.77
C ASN A 447 8.52 18.19 -15.73
N ASP A 448 9.38 18.27 -14.72
CA ASP A 448 10.64 18.99 -14.85
C ASP A 448 11.54 18.23 -15.82
N ASN A 449 12.18 18.96 -16.71
CA ASN A 449 13.06 18.40 -17.73
C ASN A 449 14.54 18.73 -17.47
N ASN A 450 14.87 19.31 -16.32
CA ASN A 450 16.21 19.75 -15.92
C ASN A 450 16.87 20.56 -17.04
N TYR A 451 16.10 21.48 -17.62
CA TYR A 451 16.48 22.33 -18.75
C TYR A 451 16.93 21.59 -20.01
N GLY A 452 16.62 20.30 -20.14
CA GLY A 452 17.00 19.44 -21.27
C GLY A 452 18.48 19.07 -21.31
N ILE A 453 19.24 19.34 -20.25
CA ILE A 453 20.69 19.05 -20.15
C ILE A 453 20.99 17.55 -20.40
N THR A 454 20.09 16.68 -19.95
CA THR A 454 20.16 15.21 -20.09
C THR A 454 19.36 14.69 -21.29
N GLY A 455 18.77 15.57 -22.11
CA GLY A 455 17.96 15.23 -23.29
C GLY A 455 16.45 15.08 -23.01
N LEU A 456 15.99 15.37 -21.80
CA LEU A 456 14.57 15.38 -21.46
C LEU A 456 13.84 16.58 -22.08
N SER A 457 12.63 16.36 -22.59
CA SER A 457 11.76 17.42 -23.09
C SER A 457 10.67 17.74 -22.07
N SER A 458 10.29 19.00 -21.95
CA SER A 458 9.15 19.42 -21.14
C SER A 458 7.85 18.92 -21.78
N THR A 459 7.09 18.11 -21.05
CA THR A 459 5.80 17.59 -21.51
C THR A 459 4.68 18.10 -20.64
N VAL A 460 3.56 18.45 -21.27
CA VAL A 460 2.33 18.88 -20.59
C VAL A 460 1.22 17.92 -20.97
N LYS A 461 0.66 17.20 -20.01
CA LYS A 461 -0.35 16.17 -20.22
C LYS A 461 -1.66 16.55 -19.55
N VAL A 462 -2.70 16.74 -20.35
CA VAL A 462 -4.09 16.88 -19.87
C VAL A 462 -4.65 15.48 -19.71
N LEU A 463 -4.98 15.08 -18.47
CA LEU A 463 -5.36 13.73 -18.10
C LEU A 463 -6.69 13.71 -17.34
N PRO A 464 -7.53 12.66 -17.53
CA PRO A 464 -8.80 12.51 -16.82
C PRO A 464 -8.60 11.97 -15.38
N ILE A 465 -7.52 12.39 -14.70
CA ILE A 465 -7.18 11.89 -13.36
C ILE A 465 -7.94 12.58 -12.24
N GLY A 466 -8.48 13.79 -12.48
CA GLY A 466 -9.35 14.49 -11.54
C GLY A 466 -10.51 13.62 -11.08
N ALA A 467 -11.06 12.80 -11.99
CA ALA A 467 -12.14 11.88 -11.66
C ALA A 467 -11.76 10.83 -10.60
N PHE A 468 -10.48 10.49 -10.44
CA PHE A 468 -10.02 9.52 -9.43
C PHE A 468 -9.66 10.16 -8.08
N VAL A 469 -9.27 11.45 -8.10
CA VAL A 469 -8.73 12.16 -6.92
C VAL A 469 -9.70 13.17 -6.31
N VAL A 470 -10.78 13.55 -7.03
CA VAL A 470 -11.77 14.56 -6.56
C VAL A 470 -13.13 13.94 -6.18
N THR A 471 -13.49 12.77 -6.71
CA THR A 471 -14.90 12.30 -6.71
C THR A 471 -15.34 11.51 -5.47
N SER A 472 -14.52 11.37 -4.43
CA SER A 472 -14.86 10.59 -3.23
C SER A 472 -15.08 11.44 -1.98
N SER A 473 -15.68 10.83 -0.95
CA SER A 473 -15.56 11.32 0.43
C SER A 473 -14.09 11.45 0.85
N ALA A 474 -13.88 12.22 1.92
CA ALA A 474 -12.66 12.19 2.73
C ALA A 474 -12.11 10.76 2.89
N PRO A 475 -10.78 10.55 2.85
CA PRO A 475 -10.18 9.32 3.32
C PRO A 475 -10.78 8.88 4.66
N ILE A 476 -11.28 7.63 4.69
CA ILE A 476 -11.90 7.00 5.86
C ILE A 476 -10.90 6.03 6.49
N GLU A 477 -11.04 5.82 7.80
CA GLU A 477 -10.12 4.98 8.56
C GLU A 477 -10.91 4.17 9.57
N PRO A 478 -11.24 2.90 9.26
CA PRO A 478 -11.92 2.06 10.21
C PRO A 478 -11.03 1.82 11.41
N ASN A 479 -11.63 1.74 12.60
CA ASN A 479 -10.88 1.43 13.81
C ASN A 479 -11.58 0.43 14.72
N LEU A 480 -10.75 -0.20 15.54
CA LEU A 480 -11.12 -1.07 16.64
C LEU A 480 -10.79 -0.38 17.96
N ASP A 481 -11.68 -0.54 18.93
CA ASP A 481 -11.51 -0.03 20.29
C ASP A 481 -11.97 -1.10 21.30
N TYR A 482 -11.08 -1.50 22.21
CA TYR A 482 -11.40 -2.47 23.26
C TYR A 482 -12.50 -1.97 24.21
N THR A 483 -12.67 -0.66 24.37
CA THR A 483 -13.80 -0.09 25.13
C THR A 483 -15.15 -0.27 24.42
N LYS A 484 -15.12 -0.58 23.12
CA LYS A 484 -16.26 -0.94 22.26
C LYS A 484 -16.21 -2.42 21.88
N SER A 485 -15.84 -3.26 22.85
CA SER A 485 -15.75 -4.70 22.65
C SER A 485 -16.36 -5.50 23.82
N ALA A 486 -16.69 -6.77 23.57
CA ALA A 486 -17.11 -7.73 24.59
C ALA A 486 -16.41 -9.09 24.41
N SER A 487 -16.22 -9.81 25.52
CA SER A 487 -15.63 -11.16 25.54
C SER A 487 -16.67 -12.20 25.93
N PHE A 488 -16.67 -13.32 25.21
CA PHE A 488 -17.54 -14.47 25.46
C PHE A 488 -16.66 -15.71 25.68
N ALA A 489 -16.89 -16.47 26.74
CA ALA A 489 -16.11 -17.67 27.01
C ALA A 489 -16.49 -18.78 26.02
N VAL A 490 -15.51 -19.27 25.27
CA VAL A 490 -15.62 -20.38 24.32
C VAL A 490 -14.27 -21.11 24.32
N GLY A 491 -14.25 -22.34 24.84
CA GLY A 491 -13.01 -23.08 25.04
C GLY A 491 -12.35 -23.47 23.72
N ASN A 492 -11.08 -23.14 23.55
CA ASN A 492 -10.31 -23.36 22.33
C ASN A 492 -11.12 -22.95 21.07
N ALA A 493 -11.49 -21.67 21.00
CA ALA A 493 -12.23 -21.13 19.88
C ALA A 493 -11.33 -21.01 18.65
N ILE A 494 -11.68 -21.67 17.53
CA ILE A 494 -10.83 -21.73 16.32
C ILE A 494 -11.49 -21.16 15.06
N ALA A 495 -12.83 -21.22 14.93
CA ALA A 495 -13.55 -20.74 13.75
C ALA A 495 -14.89 -20.09 14.12
N LEU A 496 -15.31 -19.09 13.34
CA LEU A 496 -16.51 -18.29 13.59
C LEU A 496 -17.37 -18.10 12.34
N ALA A 497 -18.69 -18.06 12.53
CA ALA A 497 -19.62 -17.63 11.48
C ALA A 497 -20.77 -16.79 12.05
N GLY A 498 -20.97 -15.60 11.51
CA GLY A 498 -22.03 -14.69 11.95
C GLY A 498 -23.30 -14.78 11.11
N ASP A 499 -24.44 -14.95 11.76
CA ASP A 499 -25.77 -14.83 11.17
C ASP A 499 -26.43 -13.50 11.59
N THR A 500 -26.42 -12.56 10.65
CA THR A 500 -27.04 -11.23 10.80
C THR A 500 -28.56 -11.31 10.93
N THR A 501 -29.22 -12.32 10.36
CA THR A 501 -30.68 -12.41 10.29
C THR A 501 -31.27 -12.86 11.61
N ASN A 502 -30.76 -13.97 12.17
CA ASN A 502 -31.24 -14.49 13.46
C ASN A 502 -30.42 -14.00 14.64
N LYS A 503 -29.44 -13.11 14.40
CA LYS A 503 -28.58 -12.46 15.41
C LYS A 503 -27.82 -13.48 16.24
N ARG A 504 -27.14 -14.40 15.56
CA ARG A 504 -26.36 -15.48 16.16
C ARG A 504 -24.92 -15.43 15.68
N LEU A 505 -23.99 -15.79 16.55
CA LEU A 505 -22.61 -16.04 16.19
C LEU A 505 -22.29 -17.49 16.57
N PHE A 506 -21.92 -18.29 15.56
CA PHE A 506 -21.50 -19.67 15.73
C PHE A 506 -20.01 -19.71 15.98
N ALA A 507 -19.57 -20.47 16.97
CA ALA A 507 -18.16 -20.64 17.31
C ALA A 507 -17.82 -22.12 17.48
N VAL A 508 -16.78 -22.57 16.77
CA VAL A 508 -16.24 -23.91 16.99
C VAL A 508 -15.50 -23.92 18.32
N ASN A 509 -15.96 -24.76 19.25
CA ASN A 509 -15.38 -24.95 20.57
C ASN A 509 -14.58 -26.26 20.56
N GLY A 510 -13.27 -26.13 20.36
CA GLY A 510 -12.35 -27.27 20.26
C GLY A 510 -12.16 -28.00 21.58
N GLN A 511 -12.42 -27.35 22.73
CA GLN A 511 -12.30 -28.00 24.03
C GLN A 511 -13.43 -29.01 24.28
N ASN A 512 -14.65 -28.69 23.83
CA ASN A 512 -15.85 -29.51 24.04
C ASN A 512 -16.25 -30.34 22.81
N ASN A 513 -15.54 -30.22 21.69
CA ASN A 513 -15.92 -30.80 20.39
C ASN A 513 -17.37 -30.45 20.00
N SER A 514 -17.69 -29.15 20.06
CA SER A 514 -19.05 -28.64 19.82
C SER A 514 -19.03 -27.35 19.01
N VAL A 515 -20.19 -26.94 18.50
CA VAL A 515 -20.39 -25.61 17.91
C VAL A 515 -21.32 -24.82 18.82
N ASP A 516 -20.76 -23.85 19.53
CA ASP A 516 -21.49 -22.94 20.42
C ASP A 516 -22.22 -21.88 19.61
N VAL A 517 -23.43 -21.52 20.05
CA VAL A 517 -24.31 -20.53 19.40
C VAL A 517 -24.53 -19.38 20.38
N LEU A 518 -23.83 -18.28 20.12
CA LEU A 518 -23.91 -17.05 20.91
C LEU A 518 -25.06 -16.17 20.39
N ASP A 519 -25.89 -15.65 21.29
CA ASP A 519 -26.87 -14.60 20.98
C ASP A 519 -26.14 -13.25 20.89
N VAL A 520 -26.16 -12.65 19.70
CA VAL A 520 -25.55 -11.35 19.42
C VAL A 520 -26.61 -10.29 19.10
N THR A 521 -27.79 -10.40 19.70
CA THR A 521 -28.81 -9.36 19.62
C THR A 521 -28.31 -8.02 20.14
N ASP A 522 -27.49 -8.07 21.20
CA ASP A 522 -26.67 -6.96 21.68
C ASP A 522 -25.20 -7.44 21.76
N PRO A 523 -24.41 -7.30 20.67
CA PRO A 523 -23.09 -7.92 20.56
C PRO A 523 -22.08 -7.50 21.63
N LEU A 524 -22.29 -6.33 22.26
CA LEU A 524 -21.39 -5.80 23.28
C LEU A 524 -21.88 -6.06 24.72
N ALA A 525 -23.02 -6.74 24.89
CA ALA A 525 -23.57 -7.11 26.18
C ALA A 525 -23.54 -8.63 26.36
N PRO A 526 -22.51 -9.20 27.03
CA PRO A 526 -22.42 -10.63 27.21
C PRO A 526 -23.62 -11.16 28.02
N VAL A 527 -24.37 -12.08 27.43
CA VAL A 527 -25.49 -12.75 28.10
C VAL A 527 -24.92 -13.81 29.06
N SER A 528 -25.27 -13.76 30.35
CA SER A 528 -24.77 -14.72 31.36
C SER A 528 -25.35 -16.14 31.24
N ALA A 529 -25.90 -16.52 30.09
CA ALA A 529 -26.49 -17.82 29.85
C ALA A 529 -25.48 -18.77 29.20
N THR A 530 -25.55 -20.05 29.52
CA THR A 530 -24.83 -21.10 28.77
C THR A 530 -25.27 -21.03 27.30
N PRO A 531 -24.34 -20.96 26.34
CA PRO A 531 -24.70 -20.92 24.93
C PRO A 531 -25.47 -22.17 24.51
N ALA A 532 -26.37 -22.00 23.54
CA ALA A 532 -26.96 -23.16 22.86
C ALA A 532 -25.87 -23.84 22.00
N THR A 533 -26.05 -25.10 21.65
CA THR A 533 -25.11 -25.83 20.79
C THR A 533 -25.84 -26.46 19.62
N LEU A 534 -25.16 -26.62 18.47
CA LEU A 534 -25.68 -27.47 17.39
C LEU A 534 -25.69 -28.95 17.82
N ASP A 535 -26.70 -29.71 17.37
CA ASP A 535 -26.81 -31.14 17.64
C ASP A 535 -25.92 -31.93 16.67
N LEU A 536 -24.64 -32.06 17.01
CA LEU A 536 -23.68 -32.85 16.23
C LEU A 536 -23.94 -34.36 16.34
N ALA A 537 -24.60 -34.82 17.41
CA ALA A 537 -24.95 -36.23 17.58
C ALA A 537 -26.03 -36.67 16.59
N ALA A 538 -26.98 -35.78 16.26
CA ALA A 538 -27.93 -36.01 15.18
C ALA A 538 -27.21 -36.17 13.82
N ALA A 539 -26.19 -35.34 13.54
CA ALA A 539 -25.40 -35.46 12.31
C ALA A 539 -24.62 -36.78 12.26
N ALA A 540 -23.98 -37.18 13.36
CA ALA A 540 -23.31 -38.48 13.47
C ALA A 540 -24.26 -39.65 13.17
N THR A 541 -25.49 -39.57 13.70
CA THR A 541 -26.52 -40.60 13.51
C THR A 541 -27.02 -40.64 12.06
N ASP A 542 -27.25 -39.48 11.45
CA ASP A 542 -27.72 -39.34 10.06
C ASP A 542 -26.69 -39.88 9.07
N ALA A 543 -25.41 -39.50 9.25
CA ALA A 543 -24.30 -39.96 8.41
C ALA A 543 -23.87 -41.41 8.70
N GLY A 544 -24.20 -41.95 9.88
CA GLY A 544 -23.78 -43.29 10.28
C GLY A 544 -22.28 -43.41 10.60
N ILE A 545 -21.65 -42.32 11.03
CA ILE A 545 -20.22 -42.28 11.40
C ILE A 545 -20.01 -41.89 12.86
N THR A 546 -18.83 -42.19 13.41
CA THR A 546 -18.39 -41.59 14.67
C THR A 546 -17.60 -40.33 14.33
N LEU A 547 -18.05 -39.18 14.82
CA LEU A 547 -17.42 -37.90 14.53
C LEU A 547 -16.14 -37.70 15.34
N GLY A 548 -15.15 -37.09 14.70
CA GLY A 548 -14.04 -36.40 15.35
C GLY A 548 -14.45 -34.97 15.75
N ALA A 549 -13.47 -34.08 15.84
CA ALA A 549 -13.71 -32.68 16.22
C ALA A 549 -14.35 -31.89 15.07
N PRO A 550 -15.27 -30.94 15.35
CA PRO A 550 -15.63 -29.92 14.37
C PRO A 550 -14.43 -29.06 14.02
N LYS A 551 -14.23 -28.79 12.72
CA LYS A 551 -13.09 -28.01 12.21
C LYS A 551 -13.51 -26.62 11.77
N TRP A 552 -14.69 -26.49 11.17
CA TRP A 552 -15.16 -25.23 10.60
C TRP A 552 -16.67 -25.05 10.69
N VAL A 553 -17.09 -23.79 10.71
CA VAL A 553 -18.50 -23.39 10.62
C VAL A 553 -18.65 -22.23 9.65
N THR A 554 -19.68 -22.26 8.81
CA THR A 554 -20.01 -21.18 7.87
C THR A 554 -21.51 -21.01 7.73
N THR A 555 -21.96 -19.80 7.40
CA THR A 555 -23.39 -19.46 7.26
C THR A 555 -23.67 -18.78 5.93
N SER A 556 -24.75 -19.18 5.26
CA SER A 556 -25.22 -18.52 4.04
C SER A 556 -26.70 -18.85 3.79
N GLY A 557 -27.43 -17.90 3.19
CA GLY A 557 -28.86 -18.05 2.97
C GLY A 557 -29.62 -18.35 4.26
N SER A 558 -30.29 -19.51 4.32
CA SER A 558 -31.04 -19.99 5.49
C SER A 558 -30.31 -21.07 6.29
N HIS A 559 -29.03 -21.32 6.01
CA HIS A 559 -28.31 -22.47 6.54
C HIS A 559 -27.02 -22.12 7.28
N VAL A 560 -26.67 -22.99 8.22
CA VAL A 560 -25.32 -23.12 8.77
C VAL A 560 -24.77 -24.48 8.37
N ALA A 561 -23.55 -24.50 7.85
CA ALA A 561 -22.81 -25.70 7.48
C ALA A 561 -21.63 -25.90 8.43
N VAL A 562 -21.42 -27.13 8.88
CA VAL A 562 -20.32 -27.50 9.79
C VAL A 562 -19.49 -28.58 9.11
N ALA A 563 -18.18 -28.33 8.95
CA ALA A 563 -17.22 -29.35 8.52
C ALA A 563 -16.81 -30.17 9.74
N LEU A 564 -17.06 -31.48 9.68
CA LEU A 564 -16.90 -32.41 10.78
C LEU A 564 -15.96 -33.53 10.36
N ASP A 565 -14.91 -33.71 11.14
CA ASP A 565 -13.96 -34.79 10.94
C ASP A 565 -14.59 -36.15 11.26
N ASN A 566 -14.00 -37.21 10.71
CA ASN A 566 -14.25 -38.56 11.18
C ASN A 566 -13.40 -38.81 12.44
N ASN A 567 -13.81 -39.74 13.30
CA ASN A 567 -12.99 -40.12 14.46
C ASN A 567 -11.66 -40.77 14.01
N ASP A 568 -11.63 -41.38 12.83
CA ASP A 568 -10.41 -41.73 12.11
C ASP A 568 -10.13 -40.62 11.06
N PRO A 569 -9.16 -39.70 11.28
CA PRO A 569 -8.94 -38.55 10.39
C PRO A 569 -8.59 -38.93 8.95
N GLN A 570 -8.09 -40.16 8.73
CA GLN A 570 -7.79 -40.67 7.39
C GLN A 570 -9.04 -41.21 6.67
N ALA A 571 -10.17 -41.38 7.37
CA ALA A 571 -11.44 -41.72 6.77
C ALA A 571 -12.20 -40.46 6.33
N LYS A 572 -13.14 -40.64 5.39
CA LYS A 572 -14.01 -39.57 4.91
C LYS A 572 -14.79 -38.91 6.06
N GLY A 573 -14.79 -37.59 6.07
CA GLY A 573 -15.59 -36.76 6.99
C GLY A 573 -16.95 -36.41 6.41
N ILE A 574 -17.63 -35.45 7.06
CA ILE A 574 -18.92 -34.94 6.57
C ILE A 574 -19.02 -33.42 6.65
N VAL A 575 -19.94 -32.88 5.85
CA VAL A 575 -20.56 -31.57 6.12
C VAL A 575 -21.98 -31.77 6.63
N ALA A 576 -22.30 -31.22 7.80
CA ALA A 576 -23.65 -31.20 8.36
C ALA A 576 -24.31 -29.84 8.10
N LEU A 577 -25.51 -29.85 7.52
CA LEU A 577 -26.27 -28.65 7.18
C LEU A 577 -27.47 -28.50 8.12
N TYR A 578 -27.60 -27.36 8.79
CA TYR A 578 -28.71 -27.06 9.71
C TYR A 578 -29.47 -25.80 9.26
N LEU A 579 -30.74 -25.67 9.67
CA LEU A 579 -31.52 -24.45 9.47
C LEU A 579 -31.13 -23.37 10.48
N LEU A 580 -30.90 -22.15 10.01
CA LEU A 580 -30.66 -21.01 10.88
C LEU A 580 -31.89 -20.62 11.72
N SER A 581 -33.11 -20.93 11.26
CA SER A 581 -34.34 -20.54 11.96
C SER A 581 -34.49 -21.24 13.32
N ASP A 582 -34.21 -22.54 13.39
CA ASP A 582 -34.48 -23.38 14.55
C ASP A 582 -33.36 -24.35 14.93
N LEU A 583 -32.21 -24.26 14.23
CA LEU A 583 -31.02 -25.08 14.44
C LEU A 583 -31.24 -26.59 14.20
N SER A 584 -32.31 -26.98 13.49
CA SER A 584 -32.55 -28.38 13.16
C SER A 584 -31.63 -28.86 12.03
N LEU A 585 -31.18 -30.11 12.14
CA LEU A 585 -30.41 -30.77 11.09
C LEU A 585 -31.29 -30.98 9.85
N VAL A 586 -30.76 -30.62 8.68
CA VAL A 586 -31.40 -30.78 7.38
C VAL A 586 -30.86 -32.00 6.64
N ALA A 587 -29.53 -32.09 6.54
CA ALA A 587 -28.85 -33.14 5.80
C ALA A 587 -27.38 -33.25 6.22
N THR A 588 -26.80 -34.42 5.98
CA THR A 588 -25.35 -34.65 6.01
C THR A 588 -24.83 -35.06 4.64
N PHE A 589 -23.60 -34.66 4.32
CA PHE A 589 -22.93 -34.95 3.06
C PHE A 589 -21.56 -35.57 3.35
N GLU A 590 -21.30 -36.77 2.83
CA GLU A 590 -19.96 -37.38 2.86
C GLU A 590 -19.01 -36.57 1.97
N VAL A 591 -17.85 -36.22 2.50
CA VAL A 591 -16.79 -35.46 1.79
C VAL A 591 -15.44 -36.18 1.91
N GLY A 592 -14.35 -35.57 1.48
CA GLY A 592 -13.00 -36.14 1.60
C GLY A 592 -12.54 -36.35 3.06
N ALA A 593 -11.34 -36.91 3.22
CA ALA A 593 -10.74 -37.13 4.53
C ALA A 593 -10.23 -35.82 5.15
N SER A 594 -10.35 -35.68 6.47
CA SER A 594 -9.96 -34.47 7.22
C SER A 594 -10.51 -33.15 6.62
N PRO A 595 -11.85 -32.94 6.57
CA PRO A 595 -12.44 -31.71 6.06
C PRO A 595 -12.09 -30.53 6.97
N LYS A 596 -11.20 -29.65 6.50
CA LYS A 596 -10.61 -28.55 7.27
C LYS A 596 -11.49 -27.31 7.28
N MET A 597 -12.01 -26.92 6.11
CA MET A 597 -12.73 -25.67 5.91
C MET A 597 -13.89 -25.87 4.94
N ALA A 598 -15.01 -25.19 5.19
CA ALA A 598 -16.15 -25.16 4.29
C ALA A 598 -16.64 -23.73 4.04
N ILE A 599 -16.98 -23.42 2.79
CA ILE A 599 -17.50 -22.10 2.40
C ILE A 599 -18.65 -22.24 1.39
N PHE A 600 -19.66 -21.38 1.51
CA PHE A 600 -20.69 -21.26 0.49
C PHE A 600 -20.21 -20.39 -0.67
N ASP A 601 -20.68 -20.69 -1.88
CA ASP A 601 -20.61 -19.72 -2.97
C ASP A 601 -21.46 -18.47 -2.67
N LEU A 602 -21.25 -17.40 -3.44
CA LEU A 602 -21.92 -16.11 -3.18
C LEU A 602 -23.44 -16.14 -3.41
N LEU A 603 -23.95 -17.21 -4.01
CA LEU A 603 -25.36 -17.43 -4.32
C LEU A 603 -26.03 -18.41 -3.36
N SER A 604 -25.31 -18.94 -2.36
CA SER A 604 -25.77 -20.00 -1.45
C SER A 604 -26.25 -21.26 -2.18
N SER A 605 -25.71 -21.50 -3.38
CA SER A 605 -26.11 -22.57 -4.30
C SER A 605 -25.17 -23.76 -4.27
N ARG A 606 -23.94 -23.58 -3.77
CA ARG A 606 -22.95 -24.65 -3.58
C ARG A 606 -22.20 -24.45 -2.27
N ILE A 607 -21.69 -25.55 -1.71
CA ILE A 607 -20.70 -25.55 -0.61
C ILE A 607 -19.42 -26.17 -1.15
N PHE A 608 -18.29 -25.51 -0.91
CA PHE A 608 -16.96 -26.01 -1.22
C PHE A 608 -16.26 -26.40 0.07
N VAL A 609 -15.58 -27.53 0.07
CA VAL A 609 -14.91 -28.09 1.26
C VAL A 609 -13.48 -28.42 0.90
N ALA A 610 -12.53 -27.88 1.64
CA ALA A 610 -11.12 -28.25 1.56
C ALA A 610 -10.91 -29.48 2.45
N ASN A 611 -10.47 -30.57 1.84
CA ASN A 611 -10.17 -31.82 2.54
C ASN A 611 -8.65 -31.98 2.57
N GLU A 612 -8.05 -31.88 3.76
CA GLU A 612 -6.60 -31.93 3.94
C GLU A 612 -6.04 -33.27 3.45
N GLY A 613 -6.75 -34.38 3.68
CA GLY A 613 -6.21 -35.70 3.33
C GLY A 613 -5.04 -36.13 4.23
N GLN A 614 -4.93 -35.58 5.44
CA GLN A 614 -3.77 -35.72 6.31
C GLN A 614 -3.33 -37.19 6.53
N PRO A 615 -2.02 -37.51 6.45
CA PRO A 615 -1.51 -38.85 6.72
C PRO A 615 -1.63 -39.25 8.19
N SER A 616 -1.59 -40.56 8.44
CA SER A 616 -1.37 -41.10 9.78
C SER A 616 0.03 -40.73 10.28
N ASP A 617 0.22 -40.69 11.60
CA ASP A 617 1.49 -40.33 12.26
C ASP A 617 2.74 -41.12 11.77
N ASP A 618 2.50 -42.32 11.26
CA ASP A 618 3.50 -43.24 10.72
C ASP A 618 3.51 -43.35 9.18
N PHE A 619 2.73 -42.51 8.50
CA PHE A 619 2.52 -42.49 7.05
C PHE A 619 2.04 -43.83 6.45
N SER A 620 1.51 -44.74 7.28
CA SER A 620 0.99 -46.03 6.79
C SER A 620 -0.36 -45.92 6.06
N ASN A 621 -1.11 -44.86 6.34
CA ASN A 621 -2.32 -44.48 5.63
C ASN A 621 -2.27 -42.99 5.31
N ASP A 622 -2.28 -42.66 4.02
CA ASP A 622 -2.10 -41.31 3.50
C ASP A 622 -3.15 -41.08 2.39
N PRO A 623 -4.35 -40.59 2.76
CA PRO A 623 -5.42 -40.28 1.81
C PRO A 623 -5.00 -39.21 0.79
N GLU A 624 -5.70 -39.14 -0.34
CA GLU A 624 -5.52 -38.01 -1.25
C GLU A 624 -6.27 -36.77 -0.71
N GLY A 625 -5.59 -35.62 -0.71
CA GLY A 625 -6.24 -34.33 -0.50
C GLY A 625 -7.15 -33.97 -1.68
N SER A 626 -8.21 -33.21 -1.41
CA SER A 626 -9.22 -32.89 -2.44
C SER A 626 -10.10 -31.69 -2.09
N ILE A 627 -10.92 -31.26 -3.05
CA ILE A 627 -11.97 -30.27 -2.81
C ILE A 627 -13.33 -30.91 -3.11
N SER A 628 -14.21 -31.02 -2.10
CA SER A 628 -15.58 -31.47 -2.32
C SER A 628 -16.49 -30.30 -2.70
N VAL A 629 -17.35 -30.52 -3.70
CA VAL A 629 -18.37 -29.58 -4.17
C VAL A 629 -19.74 -30.18 -3.90
N ILE A 630 -20.48 -29.58 -2.97
CA ILE A 630 -21.86 -29.96 -2.65
C ILE A 630 -22.79 -29.04 -3.42
N ASP A 631 -23.50 -29.56 -4.42
CA ASP A 631 -24.39 -28.79 -5.28
C ASP A 631 -25.82 -28.75 -4.72
N LEU A 632 -26.26 -27.57 -4.31
CA LEU A 632 -27.58 -27.33 -3.72
C LEU A 632 -28.58 -26.71 -4.71
N ARG A 633 -28.20 -26.52 -5.98
CA ARG A 633 -29.02 -25.81 -6.99
C ARG A 633 -30.40 -26.43 -7.20
N ASP A 634 -30.49 -27.74 -7.16
CA ASP A 634 -31.74 -28.50 -7.30
C ASP A 634 -32.42 -28.83 -5.95
N GLY A 635 -31.86 -28.32 -4.85
CA GLY A 635 -32.37 -28.47 -3.49
C GLY A 635 -31.60 -29.50 -2.66
N VAL A 636 -31.60 -29.28 -1.34
CA VAL A 636 -30.78 -30.04 -0.36
C VAL A 636 -31.03 -31.57 -0.41
N ASN A 637 -32.28 -32.00 -0.64
CA ASN A 637 -32.64 -33.43 -0.64
C ASN A 637 -32.11 -34.23 -1.84
N VAL A 638 -31.66 -33.54 -2.89
CA VAL A 638 -31.14 -34.15 -4.12
C VAL A 638 -29.73 -33.64 -4.44
N ALA A 639 -29.08 -33.01 -3.46
CA ALA A 639 -27.76 -32.45 -3.65
C ALA A 639 -26.74 -33.54 -4.00
N GLU A 640 -25.91 -33.24 -4.99
CA GLU A 640 -24.83 -34.11 -5.43
C GLU A 640 -23.51 -33.63 -4.85
N VAL A 641 -22.63 -34.58 -4.49
CA VAL A 641 -21.27 -34.29 -4.05
C VAL A 641 -20.32 -34.74 -5.15
N GLU A 642 -19.56 -33.79 -5.68
CA GLU A 642 -18.45 -34.02 -6.61
C GLU A 642 -17.12 -33.78 -5.88
N GLU A 643 -16.07 -34.50 -6.26
CA GLU A 643 -14.74 -34.34 -5.68
C GLU A 643 -13.74 -33.94 -6.77
N ILE A 644 -13.09 -32.79 -6.55
CA ILE A 644 -12.01 -32.29 -7.39
C ILE A 644 -10.70 -32.86 -6.84
N SER A 645 -10.07 -33.75 -7.61
CA SER A 645 -8.85 -34.47 -7.22
C SER A 645 -7.60 -33.86 -7.86
N PHE A 646 -6.48 -33.96 -7.15
CA PHE A 646 -5.15 -33.62 -7.66
C PHE A 646 -4.45 -34.77 -8.40
N ALA A 647 -5.09 -35.93 -8.57
CA ALA A 647 -4.48 -37.13 -9.14
C ALA A 647 -3.92 -36.93 -10.57
N GLU A 648 -4.44 -35.98 -11.34
CA GLU A 648 -3.90 -35.64 -12.67
C GLU A 648 -2.48 -35.07 -12.63
N PHE A 649 -2.06 -34.51 -11.48
CA PHE A 649 -0.71 -33.97 -11.25
C PHE A 649 0.28 -35.01 -10.70
N ASN A 650 -0.18 -36.21 -10.33
CA ASN A 650 0.71 -37.31 -9.96
C ASN A 650 1.70 -37.61 -11.10
N ALA A 651 2.86 -38.20 -10.77
CA ALA A 651 3.90 -38.49 -11.76
C ALA A 651 3.43 -39.33 -12.98
N SER A 652 2.38 -40.13 -12.82
CA SER A 652 1.74 -40.92 -13.89
C SER A 652 0.53 -40.23 -14.54
N GLY A 653 0.10 -39.08 -14.02
CA GLY A 653 -1.05 -38.31 -14.45
C GLY A 653 -0.79 -37.50 -15.73
N ILE A 654 -1.88 -37.12 -16.41
CA ILE A 654 -1.81 -36.41 -17.69
C ILE A 654 -1.31 -34.96 -17.58
N ARG A 655 -1.35 -34.38 -16.37
CA ARG A 655 -0.95 -32.99 -16.07
C ARG A 655 0.28 -32.92 -15.16
N ALA A 656 1.02 -34.02 -15.00
CA ALA A 656 2.23 -34.07 -14.17
C ALA A 656 3.24 -32.95 -14.50
N GLN A 657 3.36 -32.57 -15.77
CA GLN A 657 4.29 -31.53 -16.24
C GLN A 657 3.82 -30.10 -15.95
N GLU A 658 2.58 -29.92 -15.49
CA GLU A 658 2.02 -28.62 -15.12
C GLU A 658 2.29 -28.26 -13.66
N LEU A 659 2.72 -29.22 -12.83
CA LEU A 659 3.09 -28.96 -11.44
C LEU A 659 4.36 -28.10 -11.41
N PRO A 660 4.32 -26.87 -10.86
CA PRO A 660 5.52 -26.04 -10.78
C PRO A 660 6.58 -26.68 -9.86
N ALA A 661 7.85 -26.60 -10.25
CA ALA A 661 8.96 -27.17 -9.48
C ALA A 661 9.10 -26.62 -8.05
N GLY A 662 8.56 -25.42 -7.77
CA GLY A 662 8.57 -24.81 -6.43
C GLY A 662 7.43 -25.26 -5.51
N VAL A 663 6.55 -26.18 -5.94
CA VAL A 663 5.55 -26.80 -5.05
C VAL A 663 6.25 -27.90 -4.25
N ARG A 664 6.19 -27.81 -2.92
CA ARG A 664 6.84 -28.79 -2.05
C ARG A 664 6.02 -30.09 -2.04
N VAL A 665 6.67 -31.22 -2.29
CA VAL A 665 6.05 -32.56 -2.28
C VAL A 665 6.92 -33.49 -1.45
N HIS A 666 6.35 -34.06 -0.38
CA HIS A 666 7.07 -34.98 0.50
C HIS A 666 7.57 -36.23 -0.24
N ALA A 667 8.81 -36.64 0.05
CA ALA A 667 9.43 -37.79 -0.59
C ALA A 667 8.73 -39.10 -0.21
N GLY A 668 8.17 -39.79 -1.20
CA GLY A 668 7.50 -41.08 -1.02
C GLY A 668 5.98 -41.03 -1.07
N ALA A 669 5.40 -39.82 -1.00
CA ALA A 669 3.99 -39.57 -1.30
C ALA A 669 3.78 -39.33 -2.81
N THR A 670 2.56 -39.56 -3.29
CA THR A 670 2.13 -39.00 -4.58
C THR A 670 1.75 -37.52 -4.39
N VAL A 671 1.69 -36.75 -5.49
CA VAL A 671 1.30 -35.33 -5.42
C VAL A 671 -0.09 -35.20 -4.80
N ALA A 672 -1.03 -36.05 -5.20
CA ALA A 672 -2.40 -36.00 -4.66
C ALA A 672 -2.49 -36.37 -3.17
N GLN A 673 -1.55 -37.15 -2.65
CA GLN A 673 -1.48 -37.46 -1.22
C GLN A 673 -0.91 -36.30 -0.40
N ASP A 674 0.20 -35.71 -0.85
CA ASP A 674 0.88 -34.67 -0.07
C ASP A 674 0.29 -33.25 -0.26
N LEU A 675 -0.51 -33.00 -1.30
CA LEU A 675 -1.22 -31.74 -1.43
C LEU A 675 -2.38 -31.70 -0.42
N GLU A 676 -2.26 -30.84 0.60
CA GLU A 676 -3.24 -30.70 1.69
C GLU A 676 -4.02 -29.37 1.59
N PRO A 677 -5.21 -29.33 0.94
CA PRO A 677 -6.09 -28.16 0.93
C PRO A 677 -6.54 -27.73 2.32
N GLU A 678 -6.36 -26.45 2.67
CA GLU A 678 -6.76 -25.93 3.99
C GLU A 678 -7.86 -24.87 3.94
N HIS A 679 -7.64 -23.70 3.33
CA HIS A 679 -8.61 -22.60 3.28
C HIS A 679 -9.02 -22.26 1.84
N ILE A 680 -10.28 -21.86 1.67
CA ILE A 680 -10.90 -21.53 0.38
C ILE A 680 -11.41 -20.09 0.35
N ALA A 681 -11.06 -19.34 -0.69
CA ALA A 681 -11.71 -18.07 -1.02
C ALA A 681 -12.47 -18.16 -2.35
N VAL A 682 -13.72 -17.70 -2.37
CA VAL A 682 -14.54 -17.61 -3.58
C VAL A 682 -14.36 -16.23 -4.20
N THR A 683 -14.08 -16.14 -5.52
CA THR A 683 -13.98 -14.83 -6.18
C THR A 683 -15.31 -14.08 -6.18
N LEU A 684 -15.26 -12.76 -6.13
CA LEU A 684 -16.46 -11.92 -6.05
C LEU A 684 -17.36 -11.97 -7.32
N ASP A 685 -16.87 -12.49 -8.44
CA ASP A 685 -17.67 -12.81 -9.63
C ASP A 685 -18.21 -14.24 -9.65
N ASN A 686 -17.95 -15.03 -8.60
CA ASN A 686 -18.37 -16.41 -8.44
C ASN A 686 -17.88 -17.35 -9.57
N THR A 687 -16.69 -17.06 -10.12
CA THR A 687 -16.11 -17.84 -11.25
C THR A 687 -14.95 -18.72 -10.85
N LYS A 688 -14.22 -18.43 -9.76
CA LYS A 688 -13.05 -19.18 -9.31
C LYS A 688 -13.05 -19.42 -7.81
N LEU A 689 -12.25 -20.42 -7.40
CA LEU A 689 -11.78 -20.57 -6.02
C LEU A 689 -10.26 -20.39 -5.98
N PHE A 690 -9.78 -19.81 -4.88
CA PHE A 690 -8.38 -19.89 -4.46
C PHE A 690 -8.30 -20.80 -3.23
N VAL A 691 -7.42 -21.78 -3.25
CA VAL A 691 -7.31 -22.80 -2.19
C VAL A 691 -5.86 -22.86 -1.71
N THR A 692 -5.62 -22.64 -0.41
CA THR A 692 -4.28 -22.75 0.17
C THR A 692 -3.84 -24.21 0.29
N LEU A 693 -2.55 -24.44 0.05
CA LEU A 693 -1.83 -25.70 0.22
C LEU A 693 -0.61 -25.39 1.09
N GLN A 694 -0.83 -25.19 2.40
CA GLN A 694 0.08 -24.48 3.29
C GLN A 694 1.46 -25.16 3.35
N GLU A 695 1.48 -26.46 3.67
CA GLU A 695 2.68 -27.29 3.76
C GLU A 695 3.43 -27.33 2.43
N ASN A 696 2.70 -27.28 1.30
CA ASN A 696 3.24 -27.31 -0.06
C ASN A 696 3.74 -25.95 -0.55
N ASN A 697 3.54 -24.88 0.23
CA ASN A 697 3.86 -23.50 -0.12
C ASN A 697 3.21 -23.07 -1.46
N ALA A 698 1.94 -23.40 -1.62
CA ALA A 698 1.22 -23.23 -2.88
C ALA A 698 -0.24 -22.76 -2.71
N VAL A 699 -0.84 -22.32 -3.82
CA VAL A 699 -2.27 -22.05 -3.96
C VAL A 699 -2.81 -22.73 -5.21
N ALA A 700 -3.90 -23.48 -5.10
CA ALA A 700 -4.64 -23.99 -6.26
C ALA A 700 -5.70 -22.99 -6.71
N VAL A 701 -5.80 -22.78 -8.02
CA VAL A 701 -6.86 -21.96 -8.65
C VAL A 701 -7.85 -22.90 -9.32
N ILE A 702 -9.12 -22.86 -8.92
CA ILE A 702 -10.17 -23.76 -9.42
C ILE A 702 -11.19 -22.97 -10.23
N ASN A 703 -11.62 -23.54 -11.36
CA ASN A 703 -12.66 -23.01 -12.22
C ASN A 703 -14.04 -23.54 -11.83
N LEU A 704 -14.98 -22.65 -11.52
CA LEU A 704 -16.32 -23.03 -11.09
C LEU A 704 -17.30 -23.32 -12.25
N ALA A 705 -16.88 -23.09 -13.49
CA ALA A 705 -17.70 -23.41 -14.67
C ALA A 705 -17.75 -24.92 -14.94
N ASP A 706 -16.64 -25.63 -14.68
CA ASP A 706 -16.48 -27.06 -14.93
C ASP A 706 -15.84 -27.82 -13.76
N ASN A 707 -15.68 -27.17 -12.59
CA ASN A 707 -15.10 -27.74 -11.37
C ASN A 707 -13.69 -28.33 -11.60
N SER A 708 -12.87 -27.69 -12.44
CA SER A 708 -11.50 -28.14 -12.74
C SER A 708 -10.43 -27.28 -12.09
N ILE A 709 -9.27 -27.87 -11.78
CA ILE A 709 -8.09 -27.11 -11.34
C ILE A 709 -7.48 -26.40 -12.56
N ASP A 710 -7.55 -25.08 -12.62
CA ASP A 710 -6.92 -24.31 -13.70
C ASP A 710 -5.39 -24.44 -13.62
N ARG A 711 -4.84 -24.25 -12.42
CA ARG A 711 -3.39 -24.29 -12.16
C ARG A 711 -3.09 -24.41 -10.66
N ILE A 712 -1.89 -24.86 -10.35
CA ILE A 712 -1.27 -24.75 -9.02
C ILE A 712 -0.19 -23.67 -9.11
N VAL A 713 -0.19 -22.75 -8.14
CA VAL A 713 0.78 -21.65 -8.03
C VAL A 713 1.72 -21.98 -6.89
N ALA A 714 2.99 -22.29 -7.20
CA ALA A 714 4.05 -22.24 -6.18
C ALA A 714 4.26 -20.79 -5.73
N LEU A 715 4.39 -20.51 -4.45
CA LEU A 715 4.51 -19.13 -3.95
C LEU A 715 5.95 -18.63 -3.90
N GLY A 716 6.94 -19.53 -4.02
CA GLY A 716 8.36 -19.20 -3.92
C GLY A 716 8.76 -18.85 -2.49
N SER A 717 9.85 -18.10 -2.33
CA SER A 717 10.39 -17.72 -1.03
C SER A 717 10.61 -16.21 -0.94
N LYS A 718 10.58 -15.70 0.29
CA LYS A 718 10.93 -14.34 0.66
C LYS A 718 12.39 -14.30 1.09
N ASP A 719 13.20 -13.50 0.42
CA ASP A 719 14.59 -13.27 0.80
C ASP A 719 14.67 -12.38 2.04
N PHE A 720 15.16 -12.92 3.16
CA PHE A 720 15.36 -12.15 4.39
C PHE A 720 16.72 -11.42 4.44
N GLY A 721 17.54 -11.57 3.40
CA GLY A 721 18.80 -10.86 3.19
C GLY A 721 18.65 -9.43 2.66
N VAL A 722 17.48 -9.07 2.15
CA VAL A 722 17.20 -7.75 1.60
C VAL A 722 16.46 -6.84 2.58
N LYS A 723 16.64 -5.53 2.40
CA LYS A 723 15.95 -4.52 3.21
C LYS A 723 14.43 -4.60 3.03
N GLY A 724 13.70 -4.31 4.10
CA GLY A 724 12.25 -4.42 4.17
C GLY A 724 11.73 -5.82 4.49
N ASN A 725 12.60 -6.83 4.56
CA ASN A 725 12.28 -8.22 4.92
C ASN A 725 13.01 -8.70 6.20
N GLU A 726 13.61 -7.80 6.95
CA GLU A 726 14.23 -8.06 8.24
C GLU A 726 13.34 -8.82 9.24
N PHE A 727 13.97 -9.61 10.10
CA PHE A 727 13.26 -10.33 11.16
C PHE A 727 14.18 -10.65 12.34
N ASP A 728 13.55 -10.94 13.48
CA ASP A 728 14.23 -11.44 14.67
C ASP A 728 14.21 -12.98 14.68
N VAL A 729 15.35 -13.56 15.04
CA VAL A 729 15.63 -15.00 15.03
C VAL A 729 15.80 -15.58 16.43
N LYS A 730 15.88 -14.74 17.49
CA LYS A 730 16.25 -15.17 18.84
C LYS A 730 15.16 -14.86 19.84
N ALA A 731 15.01 -15.76 20.81
CA ALA A 731 14.23 -15.50 22.03
C ALA A 731 15.20 -15.04 23.14
N ASP A 732 15.61 -13.78 23.11
CA ASP A 732 16.54 -13.19 24.09
C ASP A 732 16.01 -11.94 24.82
N ASN A 733 14.75 -11.57 24.56
CA ASN A 733 14.04 -10.39 25.05
C ASN A 733 14.59 -9.06 24.51
N THR A 734 15.35 -9.09 23.41
CA THR A 734 15.80 -7.91 22.68
C THR A 734 15.08 -7.87 21.34
N VAL A 735 14.73 -6.68 20.86
CA VAL A 735 14.25 -6.52 19.49
C VAL A 735 15.47 -6.39 18.57
N ASP A 736 15.83 -7.44 17.83
CA ASP A 736 16.91 -7.48 16.82
C ASP A 736 16.34 -7.81 15.43
N ILE A 737 15.51 -6.90 14.90
CA ILE A 737 14.95 -7.01 13.55
C ILE A 737 16.00 -6.55 12.53
N ARG A 738 16.64 -7.50 11.84
CA ARG A 738 17.66 -7.21 10.81
C ARG A 738 17.67 -8.22 9.66
N SER A 739 18.40 -7.89 8.60
CA SER A 739 18.56 -8.77 7.44
C SER A 739 19.54 -9.91 7.70
N TRP A 740 19.30 -11.05 7.05
CA TRP A 740 20.11 -12.26 7.11
C TRP A 740 20.35 -12.83 5.70
N PRO A 741 21.45 -12.44 5.01
CA PRO A 741 21.72 -12.89 3.64
C PRO A 741 21.91 -14.41 3.53
N GLY A 742 21.32 -15.02 2.50
CA GLY A 742 21.28 -16.48 2.36
C GLY A 742 20.25 -17.18 3.25
N VAL A 743 19.32 -16.43 3.85
CA VAL A 743 18.20 -16.95 4.62
C VAL A 743 16.89 -16.53 3.95
N TYR A 744 15.97 -17.47 3.80
CA TYR A 744 14.71 -17.28 3.11
C TYR A 744 13.53 -17.77 3.94
N GLY A 745 12.34 -17.22 3.71
CA GLY A 745 11.09 -17.66 4.32
C GLY A 745 10.11 -18.18 3.28
N LEU A 746 9.55 -19.37 3.49
CA LEU A 746 8.47 -19.88 2.65
C LEU A 746 7.16 -19.12 2.96
N TYR A 747 6.38 -18.73 1.94
CA TYR A 747 5.13 -18.01 2.19
C TYR A 747 4.12 -18.83 3.01
N GLN A 748 3.90 -20.11 2.68
CA GLN A 748 3.08 -21.07 3.45
C GLN A 748 1.85 -20.45 4.12
N PRO A 749 0.88 -20.02 3.29
CA PRO A 749 -0.28 -19.32 3.81
C PRO A 749 -1.28 -20.28 4.44
N ASP A 750 -1.76 -19.93 5.62
CA ASP A 750 -2.88 -20.63 6.27
C ASP A 750 -4.18 -20.17 5.59
N GLU A 751 -4.57 -18.91 5.82
CA GLU A 751 -5.78 -18.34 5.27
C GLU A 751 -5.57 -17.58 3.95
N VAL A 752 -6.59 -17.63 3.09
CA VAL A 752 -6.72 -16.86 1.85
C VAL A 752 -8.01 -16.06 1.82
N GLY A 753 -7.95 -14.82 1.34
CA GLY A 753 -9.11 -13.99 1.01
C GLY A 753 -9.11 -13.62 -0.47
N ALA A 754 -10.29 -13.38 -1.05
CA ALA A 754 -10.44 -12.92 -2.43
C ALA A 754 -11.05 -11.52 -2.48
N TYR A 755 -10.50 -10.64 -3.32
CA TYR A 755 -11.08 -9.32 -3.56
C TYR A 755 -10.93 -8.89 -5.01
N ARG A 756 -11.63 -7.81 -5.38
CA ARG A 756 -11.56 -7.23 -6.72
C ARG A 756 -11.14 -5.78 -6.68
N PHE A 757 -10.20 -5.44 -7.54
CA PHE A 757 -9.79 -4.06 -7.83
C PHE A 757 -9.68 -3.88 -9.33
N ALA A 758 -10.08 -2.73 -9.86
CA ALA A 758 -10.06 -2.44 -11.30
C ALA A 758 -10.65 -3.56 -12.21
N ASN A 759 -11.69 -4.26 -11.72
CA ASN A 759 -12.34 -5.40 -12.38
C ASN A 759 -11.44 -6.65 -12.60
N GLN A 760 -10.37 -6.78 -11.83
CA GLN A 760 -9.51 -7.96 -11.77
C GLN A 760 -9.67 -8.65 -10.41
N ASN A 761 -9.52 -9.97 -10.38
CA ASN A 761 -9.49 -10.74 -9.13
C ASN A 761 -8.07 -10.75 -8.56
N TYR A 762 -7.99 -10.64 -7.25
CA TYR A 762 -6.77 -10.77 -6.46
C TYR A 762 -7.05 -11.70 -5.29
N PHE A 763 -5.99 -12.32 -4.77
CA PHE A 763 -6.05 -13.02 -3.50
C PHE A 763 -5.01 -12.49 -2.53
N ILE A 764 -5.39 -12.47 -1.26
CA ILE A 764 -4.53 -12.08 -0.14
C ILE A 764 -4.28 -13.31 0.72
N THR A 765 -3.07 -13.47 1.24
CA THR A 765 -2.67 -14.63 2.04
C THR A 765 -2.08 -14.23 3.39
N ALA A 766 -2.38 -14.98 4.45
CA ALA A 766 -1.75 -14.86 5.76
C ALA A 766 -0.62 -15.89 5.90
N ASN A 767 0.63 -15.43 5.85
CA ASN A 767 1.82 -16.27 5.66
C ASN A 767 2.38 -16.76 7.00
N GLU A 768 1.60 -17.58 7.70
CA GLU A 768 1.90 -18.07 9.05
C GLU A 768 3.16 -18.96 9.10
N GLY A 769 3.29 -19.91 8.17
CA GLY A 769 4.34 -20.93 8.19
C GLY A 769 4.02 -22.14 9.06
N ARG A 770 3.74 -23.28 8.41
CA ARG A 770 3.50 -24.57 9.07
C ARG A 770 4.45 -25.66 8.54
N PRO A 771 5.28 -26.25 9.41
CA PRO A 771 6.11 -27.41 9.05
C PRO A 771 5.31 -28.72 9.05
N ARG A 772 5.76 -29.71 8.28
CA ARG A 772 5.30 -31.09 8.42
C ARG A 772 5.95 -31.73 9.65
N ILE A 773 5.18 -32.03 10.68
CA ILE A 773 5.66 -32.66 11.92
C ILE A 773 4.74 -33.80 12.31
N TYR A 774 5.27 -35.01 12.24
CA TYR A 774 4.61 -36.28 12.57
C TYR A 774 5.52 -37.14 13.46
N SER A 775 4.98 -38.18 14.09
CA SER A 775 5.79 -39.05 14.96
C SER A 775 6.95 -39.75 14.22
N ALA A 776 6.77 -40.10 12.95
CA ALA A 776 7.80 -40.78 12.15
C ALA A 776 8.73 -39.82 11.37
N TYR A 777 8.38 -38.53 11.28
CA TYR A 777 9.05 -37.60 10.36
C TYR A 777 8.87 -36.14 10.80
N SER A 778 9.93 -35.34 10.67
CA SER A 778 9.90 -33.90 10.94
C SER A 778 10.76 -33.16 9.91
N ASP A 779 10.11 -32.26 9.20
CA ASP A 779 10.72 -31.27 8.29
C ASP A 779 11.49 -30.18 9.08
N GLN A 780 11.14 -29.99 10.35
CA GLN A 780 11.71 -28.92 11.16
C GLN A 780 12.95 -29.36 11.94
N VAL A 781 14.04 -28.61 11.78
CA VAL A 781 15.27 -28.70 12.59
C VAL A 781 15.73 -27.31 13.06
N ASN A 782 16.76 -27.25 13.91
CA ASN A 782 17.45 -25.98 14.16
C ASN A 782 18.44 -25.69 13.01
N ALA A 783 18.68 -24.42 12.70
CA ALA A 783 19.69 -24.06 11.71
C ALA A 783 21.09 -24.59 12.04
N SER A 784 21.43 -24.74 13.33
CA SER A 784 22.72 -25.33 13.76
C SER A 784 22.84 -26.83 13.48
N ASP A 785 21.74 -27.51 13.16
CA ASP A 785 21.71 -28.93 12.86
C ASP A 785 21.86 -29.20 11.35
N LEU A 786 21.81 -28.16 10.51
CA LEU A 786 22.02 -28.26 9.06
C LEU A 786 23.51 -28.32 8.71
N ALA A 787 23.83 -29.05 7.64
CA ALA A 787 25.09 -28.89 6.92
C ALA A 787 24.94 -27.72 5.95
N VAL A 788 25.24 -26.50 6.39
CA VAL A 788 25.14 -25.29 5.55
C VAL A 788 26.40 -25.12 4.69
N ASP A 789 26.23 -24.82 3.41
CA ASP A 789 27.32 -24.56 2.48
C ASP A 789 28.20 -23.38 2.97
N ASN A 790 29.50 -23.44 2.70
CA ASN A 790 30.42 -22.38 3.11
C ASN A 790 30.27 -21.09 2.30
N GLY A 791 29.64 -21.16 1.13
CA GLY A 791 29.26 -20.03 0.27
C GLY A 791 28.03 -19.27 0.78
N ASN A 792 27.19 -19.87 1.63
CA ASN A 792 26.10 -19.17 2.28
C ASN A 792 26.65 -18.06 3.21
N PRO A 793 26.28 -16.77 3.02
CA PRO A 793 26.81 -15.67 3.82
C PRO A 793 26.54 -15.76 5.33
N SER A 794 25.51 -16.52 5.71
CA SER A 794 25.06 -16.74 7.09
C SER A 794 25.54 -18.07 7.68
N ALA A 795 26.37 -18.87 7.00
CA ALA A 795 26.80 -20.19 7.48
C ALA A 795 27.41 -20.18 8.90
N THR A 796 28.27 -19.19 9.19
CA THR A 796 28.86 -19.05 10.55
C THR A 796 27.81 -18.69 11.60
N ALA A 797 26.83 -17.85 11.23
CA ALA A 797 25.73 -17.49 12.12
C ALA A 797 24.77 -18.66 12.36
N ALA A 798 24.52 -19.48 11.34
CA ALA A 798 23.70 -20.68 11.43
C ALA A 798 24.32 -21.74 12.36
N ALA A 799 25.66 -21.84 12.39
CA ALA A 799 26.34 -22.75 13.31
C ALA A 799 26.35 -22.29 14.78
N ASP A 800 25.99 -21.02 15.07
CA ASP A 800 26.06 -20.44 16.41
C ASP A 800 24.66 -20.27 17.03
N PRO A 801 24.33 -21.01 18.11
CA PRO A 801 23.06 -20.85 18.84
C PRO A 801 22.85 -19.45 19.45
N ALA A 802 23.90 -18.64 19.61
CA ALA A 802 23.78 -17.24 20.03
C ALA A 802 23.41 -16.29 18.88
N MET A 803 23.33 -16.80 17.64
CA MET A 803 22.92 -16.08 16.43
C MET A 803 21.74 -16.80 15.75
N LEU A 804 21.90 -17.28 14.51
CA LEU A 804 20.83 -17.94 13.74
C LEU A 804 20.61 -19.38 14.15
N GLY A 805 21.53 -20.01 14.90
CA GLY A 805 21.53 -21.45 15.10
C GLY A 805 20.26 -22.00 15.74
N GLY A 806 19.51 -21.21 16.52
CA GLY A 806 18.23 -21.61 17.11
C GLY A 806 17.01 -21.46 16.19
N LEU A 807 17.14 -20.82 15.03
CA LEU A 807 16.05 -20.62 14.08
C LEU A 807 15.52 -21.96 13.59
N LYS A 808 14.19 -22.10 13.55
CA LYS A 808 13.52 -23.27 12.99
C LYS A 808 13.45 -23.21 11.48
N VAL A 809 14.01 -24.23 10.84
CA VAL A 809 14.22 -24.28 9.40
C VAL A 809 13.87 -25.66 8.85
N SER A 810 13.60 -25.71 7.56
CA SER A 810 13.40 -26.93 6.78
C SER A 810 14.71 -27.72 6.67
N ASN A 811 14.62 -29.04 6.70
CA ASN A 811 15.71 -29.96 6.36
C ASN A 811 15.52 -30.62 4.98
N GLU A 812 14.46 -30.27 4.25
CA GLU A 812 14.16 -30.76 2.90
C GLU A 812 14.42 -29.70 1.81
N ASP A 813 14.48 -28.43 2.19
CA ASP A 813 14.66 -27.31 1.26
C ASP A 813 16.06 -26.70 1.39
N GLY A 814 16.49 -26.01 0.34
CA GLY A 814 17.68 -25.15 0.37
C GLY A 814 18.95 -25.73 -0.24
N ASP A 815 18.96 -27.00 -0.66
CA ASP A 815 20.01 -27.57 -1.51
C ASP A 815 19.69 -27.26 -2.99
N THR A 816 20.30 -26.21 -3.53
CA THR A 816 19.98 -25.69 -4.87
C THR A 816 20.83 -26.29 -5.97
N ASP A 817 21.98 -26.90 -5.65
CA ASP A 817 22.89 -27.52 -6.61
C ASP A 817 22.96 -29.06 -6.53
N ASN A 818 22.27 -29.68 -5.56
CA ASN A 818 22.12 -31.10 -5.30
C ASN A 818 23.41 -31.81 -4.83
N ASP A 819 24.25 -31.13 -4.06
CA ASP A 819 25.46 -31.73 -3.49
C ASP A 819 25.31 -32.25 -2.03
N ASN A 820 24.11 -32.11 -1.46
CA ASN A 820 23.68 -32.50 -0.11
C ASN A 820 24.18 -31.58 1.03
N ASP A 821 24.62 -30.37 0.74
CA ASP A 821 24.63 -29.28 1.72
C ASP A 821 23.57 -28.21 1.40
N VAL A 822 23.32 -27.30 2.35
CA VAL A 822 22.26 -26.29 2.26
C VAL A 822 22.86 -24.97 1.80
N ASP A 823 22.56 -24.58 0.57
CA ASP A 823 22.89 -23.26 0.00
C ASP A 823 22.03 -22.14 0.59
N GLU A 824 20.74 -22.42 0.81
CA GLU A 824 19.72 -21.45 1.21
C GLU A 824 19.00 -21.90 2.50
N ILE A 825 19.26 -21.23 3.61
CA ILE A 825 18.63 -21.56 4.89
C ILE A 825 17.14 -21.18 4.83
N THR A 826 16.26 -22.18 4.84
CA THR A 826 14.83 -21.97 4.58
C THR A 826 14.00 -22.06 5.86
N ALA A 827 13.47 -20.94 6.33
CA ALA A 827 12.57 -20.84 7.46
C ALA A 827 11.09 -21.03 7.06
N PHE A 828 10.27 -21.46 8.01
CA PHE A 828 8.82 -21.59 7.83
C PHE A 828 8.12 -20.25 8.02
N GLY A 829 7.26 -19.90 7.07
CA GLY A 829 6.47 -18.66 7.07
C GLY A 829 7.26 -17.43 6.62
N ALA A 830 6.62 -16.60 5.79
CA ALA A 830 7.17 -15.31 5.37
C ALA A 830 6.93 -14.21 6.43
N ARG A 831 6.20 -14.54 7.51
CA ARG A 831 5.88 -13.68 8.66
C ARG A 831 5.14 -12.40 8.27
N SER A 832 4.43 -12.45 7.15
CA SER A 832 3.79 -11.33 6.46
C SER A 832 2.37 -11.68 6.03
N PHE A 833 1.65 -10.71 5.47
CA PHE A 833 0.60 -11.04 4.52
C PHE A 833 1.04 -10.60 3.12
N ALA A 834 0.54 -11.29 2.10
CA ALA A 834 0.89 -11.01 0.71
C ALA A 834 -0.35 -10.87 -0.16
N ILE A 835 -0.25 -10.08 -1.23
CA ILE A 835 -1.30 -9.89 -2.24
C ILE A 835 -0.77 -10.35 -3.59
N TRP A 836 -1.59 -11.15 -4.25
CA TRP A 836 -1.29 -11.81 -5.51
C TRP A 836 -2.38 -11.51 -6.54
N ASN A 837 -2.02 -11.44 -7.82
CA ASN A 837 -3.03 -11.45 -8.88
C ASN A 837 -3.55 -12.87 -9.15
N GLU A 838 -4.62 -13.00 -9.93
CA GLU A 838 -5.20 -14.30 -10.32
C GLU A 838 -4.20 -15.24 -11.02
N GLN A 839 -3.13 -14.72 -11.62
CA GLN A 839 -2.06 -15.51 -12.26
C GLN A 839 -1.03 -16.05 -11.25
N GLY A 840 -1.08 -15.63 -9.99
CA GLY A 840 -0.12 -16.02 -8.96
C GLY A 840 1.16 -15.18 -8.95
N GLU A 841 1.12 -13.96 -9.50
CA GLU A 841 2.23 -13.00 -9.39
C GLU A 841 2.08 -12.20 -8.10
N LEU A 842 3.16 -12.11 -7.32
CA LEU A 842 3.23 -11.30 -6.11
C LEU A 842 3.21 -9.82 -6.46
N LEU A 843 2.23 -9.09 -5.94
CA LEU A 843 2.12 -7.63 -6.13
C LEU A 843 2.52 -6.85 -4.88
N PHE A 844 2.32 -7.43 -3.70
CA PHE A 844 2.69 -6.81 -2.44
C PHE A 844 3.01 -7.88 -1.40
N ASP A 845 4.04 -7.63 -0.60
CA ASP A 845 4.31 -8.34 0.66
C ASP A 845 4.46 -7.30 1.76
N SER A 846 3.89 -7.56 2.94
CA SER A 846 4.01 -6.63 4.07
C SER A 846 5.44 -6.54 4.63
N GLY A 847 6.40 -7.34 4.13
CA GLY A 847 7.78 -7.27 4.56
C GLY A 847 7.92 -7.52 6.05
N SER A 848 8.71 -6.70 6.71
CA SER A 848 8.92 -6.65 8.17
C SER A 848 7.84 -5.83 8.90
N ASP A 849 6.85 -5.27 8.20
CA ASP A 849 5.96 -4.25 8.77
C ASP A 849 5.20 -4.78 9.99
N LEU A 850 4.71 -6.03 9.99
CA LEU A 850 4.06 -6.63 11.16
C LEU A 850 5.01 -6.76 12.36
N ALA A 851 6.28 -7.13 12.15
CA ALA A 851 7.27 -7.21 13.21
C ALA A 851 7.62 -5.83 13.77
N LEU A 852 7.77 -4.82 12.90
CA LEU A 852 8.03 -3.44 13.30
C LEU A 852 6.84 -2.82 14.05
N VAL A 853 5.61 -3.08 13.58
CA VAL A 853 4.36 -2.61 14.21
C VAL A 853 4.19 -3.19 15.61
N THR A 854 4.38 -4.51 15.74
CA THR A 854 4.27 -5.18 17.05
C THR A 854 5.41 -4.77 17.98
N ALA A 855 6.64 -4.59 17.49
CA ALA A 855 7.76 -4.08 18.27
C ALA A 855 7.53 -2.64 18.77
N ALA A 856 7.05 -1.75 17.91
CA ALA A 856 6.72 -0.38 18.30
C ALA A 856 5.61 -0.32 19.35
N SER A 857 4.66 -1.26 19.31
CA SER A 857 3.49 -1.27 20.20
C SER A 857 3.70 -2.05 21.50
N LEU A 858 4.45 -3.15 21.46
CA LEU A 858 4.59 -4.12 22.55
C LEU A 858 6.02 -4.17 23.15
N GLY A 859 6.98 -3.47 22.53
CA GLY A 859 8.40 -3.54 22.90
C GLY A 859 8.94 -4.96 22.75
N ALA A 860 9.68 -5.43 23.75
CA ALA A 860 10.24 -6.79 23.79
C ALA A 860 9.18 -7.92 23.75
N ASN A 861 7.89 -7.62 23.84
CA ASN A 861 6.83 -8.63 23.81
C ASN A 861 6.29 -8.96 22.40
N PHE A 862 6.82 -8.31 21.35
CA PHE A 862 6.28 -8.30 19.99
C PHE A 862 6.05 -9.68 19.35
N ASN A 863 6.90 -10.66 19.63
CA ASN A 863 6.78 -12.04 19.15
C ASN A 863 6.41 -13.01 20.29
N ASP A 864 5.30 -12.75 20.99
CA ASP A 864 4.84 -13.52 22.18
C ASP A 864 5.90 -13.59 23.29
N ALA A 865 6.20 -12.44 23.90
CA ALA A 865 7.32 -12.33 24.86
C ALA A 865 8.65 -12.81 24.24
N ASP A 866 8.82 -12.52 22.94
CA ASP A 866 9.97 -12.89 22.10
C ASP A 866 10.17 -14.40 21.85
N THR A 867 9.33 -15.26 22.46
CA THR A 867 9.49 -16.71 22.36
C THR A 867 9.20 -17.28 20.96
N ALA A 868 8.46 -16.54 20.13
CA ALA A 868 8.14 -16.94 18.76
C ALA A 868 9.17 -16.46 17.71
N SER A 869 10.17 -15.66 18.09
CA SER A 869 11.21 -15.15 17.17
C SER A 869 11.98 -16.26 16.45
N PRO A 870 12.39 -17.38 17.09
CA PRO A 870 13.00 -18.51 16.38
C PRO A 870 12.02 -19.31 15.50
N PHE A 871 10.72 -19.01 15.51
CA PHE A 871 9.67 -19.75 14.79
C PHE A 871 9.06 -18.90 13.67
N ASN A 872 7.84 -18.40 13.84
CA ASN A 872 7.08 -17.62 12.87
C ASN A 872 6.79 -16.18 13.31
N GLY A 873 7.49 -15.68 14.34
CA GLY A 873 7.39 -14.30 14.81
C GLY A 873 5.98 -13.94 15.29
N ALA A 874 5.42 -12.86 14.77
CA ALA A 874 4.07 -12.41 15.13
C ALA A 874 2.95 -13.38 14.67
N ALA A 875 3.24 -14.23 13.66
CA ALA A 875 2.36 -15.25 13.09
C ALA A 875 1.01 -14.71 12.58
N PRO A 876 0.97 -14.04 11.42
CA PRO A 876 -0.30 -13.69 10.77
C PRO A 876 -1.07 -14.97 10.42
N LYS A 877 -2.32 -15.07 10.87
CA LYS A 877 -3.09 -16.33 10.87
C LYS A 877 -4.33 -16.25 9.97
N SER A 878 -5.25 -15.34 10.29
CA SER A 878 -6.52 -15.21 9.58
C SER A 878 -6.76 -13.82 8.99
N ILE A 879 -7.62 -13.75 7.97
CA ILE A 879 -7.94 -12.52 7.25
C ILE A 879 -9.46 -12.33 7.11
N ALA A 880 -9.97 -11.20 7.59
CA ALA A 880 -11.32 -10.72 7.28
C ALA A 880 -11.23 -9.49 6.37
N LEU A 881 -11.97 -9.52 5.27
CA LEU A 881 -12.07 -8.40 4.35
C LEU A 881 -13.37 -7.63 4.57
N VAL A 882 -13.25 -6.32 4.80
CA VAL A 882 -14.40 -5.43 4.96
C VAL A 882 -14.34 -4.35 3.89
N SER A 883 -15.45 -4.15 3.19
CA SER A 883 -15.60 -3.06 2.24
C SER A 883 -16.43 -1.91 2.81
N SER A 884 -16.02 -0.68 2.52
CA SER A 884 -16.73 0.54 2.91
C SER A 884 -16.47 1.63 1.87
N LEU A 885 -17.53 2.21 1.27
CA LEU A 885 -17.42 3.32 0.29
C LEU A 885 -16.36 3.09 -0.82
N ASN A 886 -16.33 1.90 -1.43
CA ASN A 886 -15.34 1.46 -2.43
C ASN A 886 -13.90 1.29 -1.91
N ARG A 887 -13.71 1.27 -0.60
CA ARG A 887 -12.47 0.84 0.06
C ARG A 887 -12.58 -0.62 0.46
N ILE A 888 -11.43 -1.27 0.55
CA ILE A 888 -11.29 -2.66 1.01
C ILE A 888 -10.21 -2.67 2.07
N TYR A 889 -10.57 -3.13 3.27
CA TYR A 889 -9.67 -3.24 4.40
C TYR A 889 -9.46 -4.70 4.76
N ALA A 890 -8.21 -5.07 5.00
CA ALA A 890 -7.83 -6.36 5.56
C ALA A 890 -7.63 -6.22 7.07
N PHE A 891 -8.33 -7.06 7.83
CA PHE A 891 -8.11 -7.29 9.25
C PHE A 891 -7.32 -8.58 9.36
N VAL A 892 -6.08 -8.50 9.81
CA VAL A 892 -5.14 -9.62 9.92
C VAL A 892 -4.98 -9.97 11.40
N SER A 893 -5.36 -11.18 11.79
CA SER A 893 -5.13 -11.67 13.14
C SER A 893 -3.68 -12.15 13.30
N LEU A 894 -3.11 -11.91 14.50
CA LEU A 894 -1.76 -12.36 14.85
C LEU A 894 -1.87 -13.42 15.96
N GLN A 895 -1.62 -14.69 15.64
CA GLN A 895 -1.82 -15.80 16.57
C GLN A 895 -0.86 -15.71 17.76
N ARG A 896 0.43 -15.41 17.50
CA ARG A 896 1.48 -15.36 18.53
C ARG A 896 1.48 -14.04 19.28
N ALA A 897 1.69 -12.93 18.57
CA ALA A 897 1.70 -11.61 19.19
C ALA A 897 0.37 -11.27 19.87
N GLY A 898 -0.74 -11.80 19.32
CA GLY A 898 -2.10 -11.42 19.67
C GLY A 898 -2.52 -10.14 18.94
N GLY A 899 -3.82 -9.86 18.96
CA GLY A 899 -4.38 -8.63 18.40
C GLY A 899 -4.63 -8.68 16.89
N ILE A 900 -5.10 -7.54 16.37
CA ILE A 900 -5.54 -7.38 14.98
C ILE A 900 -4.80 -6.19 14.36
N ALA A 901 -4.15 -6.42 13.21
CA ALA A 901 -3.60 -5.37 12.37
C ALA A 901 -4.57 -5.05 11.22
N ILE A 902 -4.77 -3.78 10.92
CA ILE A 902 -5.69 -3.29 9.89
C ILE A 902 -4.88 -2.63 8.79
N TYR A 903 -5.15 -3.01 7.54
CA TYR A 903 -4.55 -2.43 6.35
C TYR A 903 -5.62 -2.01 5.36
N ASP A 904 -5.47 -0.84 4.74
CA ASP A 904 -6.18 -0.51 3.51
C ASP A 904 -5.50 -1.22 2.34
N ILE A 905 -6.21 -2.15 1.70
CA ILE A 905 -5.71 -2.98 0.60
C ILE A 905 -6.46 -2.69 -0.71
N THR A 906 -7.16 -1.56 -0.78
CA THR A 906 -8.04 -1.22 -1.91
C THR A 906 -7.32 -1.38 -3.24
N SER A 907 -6.07 -0.92 -3.32
CA SER A 907 -5.14 -1.19 -4.42
C SER A 907 -3.99 -2.07 -3.92
N PRO A 908 -3.58 -3.10 -4.70
CA PRO A 908 -2.41 -3.91 -4.35
C PRO A 908 -1.11 -3.11 -4.35
N MET A 909 -1.03 -1.99 -5.08
CA MET A 909 0.15 -1.11 -5.14
C MET A 909 0.00 0.16 -4.28
N GLY A 910 -0.96 0.18 -3.35
CA GLY A 910 -1.21 1.33 -2.49
C GLY A 910 -1.61 0.92 -1.08
N VAL A 911 -1.00 -0.15 -0.56
CA VAL A 911 -1.34 -0.74 0.73
C VAL A 911 -0.86 0.16 1.87
N GLN A 912 -1.79 0.49 2.79
CA GLN A 912 -1.52 1.41 3.91
C GLN A 912 -1.84 0.75 5.24
N PHE A 913 -0.91 0.86 6.21
CA PHE A 913 -1.19 0.52 7.60
C PHE A 913 -2.21 1.51 8.18
N VAL A 914 -3.21 0.98 8.89
CA VAL A 914 -4.27 1.78 9.53
C VAL A 914 -4.12 1.76 11.04
N GLN A 915 -4.14 0.56 11.65
CA GLN A 915 -4.14 0.42 13.11
C GLN A 915 -3.63 -0.97 13.50
N TYR A 916 -3.08 -1.06 14.71
CA TYR A 916 -2.89 -2.32 15.41
C TYR A 916 -3.49 -2.22 16.82
N VAL A 917 -4.28 -3.21 17.23
CA VAL A 917 -4.89 -3.26 18.56
C VAL A 917 -4.56 -4.56 19.28
N ASN A 918 -4.13 -4.45 20.53
CA ASN A 918 -3.81 -5.57 21.41
C ASN A 918 -4.14 -5.20 22.86
N ASN A 919 -4.80 -6.10 23.61
CA ASN A 919 -5.14 -5.90 25.04
C ASN A 919 -4.37 -6.82 25.99
N ARG A 920 -3.36 -7.54 25.50
CA ARG A 920 -2.56 -8.46 26.30
C ARG A 920 -1.75 -7.69 27.34
N ASP A 921 -1.84 -8.18 28.57
CA ASP A 921 -0.91 -7.85 29.64
C ASP A 921 0.03 -9.04 29.81
N PHE A 922 1.25 -8.89 29.29
CA PHE A 922 2.28 -9.93 29.36
C PHE A 922 2.82 -10.14 30.78
N GLY A 923 2.70 -9.16 31.68
CA GLY A 923 3.11 -9.28 33.07
C GLY A 923 2.08 -10.04 33.93
N ALA A 924 0.79 -9.82 33.68
CA ALA A 924 -0.29 -10.53 34.35
C ALA A 924 -0.70 -11.85 33.65
N ALA A 925 -0.20 -12.09 32.44
CA ALA A 925 -0.60 -13.19 31.56
C ALA A 925 -2.12 -13.21 31.30
N THR A 926 -2.70 -12.03 31.02
CA THR A 926 -4.13 -11.84 30.72
C THR A 926 -4.33 -11.16 29.36
N GLY A 927 -5.56 -11.16 28.87
CA GLY A 927 -5.92 -10.61 27.56
C GLY A 927 -6.09 -11.69 26.50
N ASP A 928 -6.36 -11.26 25.27
CA ASP A 928 -6.71 -12.17 24.17
C ASP A 928 -5.44 -12.80 23.56
N LYS A 929 -5.37 -14.14 23.50
CA LYS A 929 -4.23 -14.90 23.00
C LYS A 929 -4.65 -16.00 22.03
N GLY A 930 -3.83 -16.24 21.00
CA GLY A 930 -4.10 -17.26 19.99
C GLY A 930 -5.23 -16.83 19.08
N ALA A 931 -5.17 -15.58 18.57
CA ALA A 931 -6.16 -15.07 17.63
C ALA A 931 -6.09 -15.92 16.35
N ASP A 932 -7.13 -16.73 16.16
CA ASP A 932 -7.28 -17.71 15.09
C ASP A 932 -8.34 -17.17 14.12
N GLY A 933 -9.41 -17.93 13.86
CA GLY A 933 -10.50 -17.53 12.96
C GLY A 933 -11.18 -16.20 13.32
N ILE A 934 -11.38 -15.37 12.31
CA ILE A 934 -12.07 -14.09 12.40
C ILE A 934 -13.25 -14.00 11.43
N THR A 935 -14.31 -13.30 11.82
CA THR A 935 -15.50 -13.13 10.97
C THR A 935 -16.10 -11.75 11.14
N THR A 936 -16.77 -11.25 10.10
CA THR A 936 -17.51 -9.99 10.16
C THR A 936 -19.00 -10.24 10.01
N PHE A 937 -19.80 -9.47 10.75
CA PHE A 937 -21.25 -9.56 10.67
C PHE A 937 -21.88 -8.20 10.99
N PHE A 938 -23.18 -8.07 10.73
CA PHE A 938 -23.91 -6.82 10.93
C PHE A 938 -25.05 -7.03 11.92
N ILE A 939 -25.35 -6.00 12.71
CA ILE A 939 -26.59 -5.92 13.50
C ILE A 939 -27.18 -4.52 13.27
N GLY A 940 -28.29 -4.47 12.54
CA GLY A 940 -28.82 -3.21 12.03
C GLY A 940 -27.87 -2.59 11.00
N THR A 941 -27.48 -1.33 11.20
CA THR A 941 -26.54 -0.60 10.34
C THR A 941 -25.08 -0.74 10.80
N LYS A 942 -24.84 -1.34 11.96
CA LYS A 942 -23.51 -1.47 12.56
C LYS A 942 -22.83 -2.76 12.12
N ALA A 943 -21.54 -2.65 11.82
CA ALA A 943 -20.67 -3.78 11.53
C ALA A 943 -19.90 -4.20 12.79
N TYR A 944 -19.60 -5.48 12.91
CA TYR A 944 -18.86 -6.07 14.01
C TYR A 944 -17.81 -7.05 13.49
N LEU A 945 -16.71 -7.17 14.23
CA LEU A 945 -15.65 -8.16 14.02
C LEU A 945 -15.65 -9.13 15.20
N GLY A 946 -15.89 -10.41 14.93
CA GLY A 946 -15.67 -11.50 15.87
C GLY A 946 -14.27 -12.08 15.68
N VAL A 947 -13.58 -12.35 16.79
CA VAL A 947 -12.23 -12.94 16.82
C VAL A 947 -12.23 -14.12 17.78
N ALA A 948 -11.93 -15.31 17.27
CA ALA A 948 -11.74 -16.50 18.08
C ALA A 948 -10.32 -16.50 18.64
N ASN A 949 -10.19 -16.61 19.97
CA ASN A 949 -8.91 -16.66 20.65
C ASN A 949 -8.76 -18.04 21.29
N ALA A 950 -8.02 -18.92 20.60
CA ALA A 950 -7.92 -20.32 20.93
C ALA A 950 -7.19 -20.56 22.27
N GLU A 951 -6.15 -19.76 22.57
CA GLU A 951 -5.33 -19.97 23.77
C GLU A 951 -5.91 -19.31 25.02
N SER A 952 -6.70 -18.25 24.87
CA SER A 952 -7.37 -17.56 25.99
C SER A 952 -8.83 -17.98 26.21
N ASP A 953 -9.29 -19.01 25.49
CA ASP A 953 -10.62 -19.64 25.63
C ASP A 953 -11.78 -18.64 25.51
N ASN A 954 -11.71 -17.72 24.53
CA ASN A 954 -12.76 -16.72 24.32
C ASN A 954 -12.96 -16.28 22.87
N VAL A 955 -14.18 -15.83 22.59
CA VAL A 955 -14.51 -15.02 21.41
C VAL A 955 -14.58 -13.55 21.84
N ARG A 956 -13.81 -12.70 21.16
CA ARG A 956 -13.88 -11.25 21.29
C ARG A 956 -14.76 -10.70 20.18
N ILE A 957 -15.68 -9.78 20.50
CA ILE A 957 -16.49 -9.07 19.51
C ILE A 957 -16.19 -7.58 19.63
N PHE A 958 -15.82 -6.93 18.53
CA PHE A 958 -15.66 -5.48 18.42
C PHE A 958 -16.80 -4.86 17.60
N GLU A 959 -17.28 -3.69 18.01
CA GLU A 959 -18.01 -2.81 17.10
C GLU A 959 -17.00 -2.10 16.17
N LEU A 960 -17.24 -2.17 14.86
CA LEU A 960 -16.41 -1.51 13.86
C LEU A 960 -16.85 -0.06 13.70
N ASN A 961 -15.98 0.88 14.04
CA ASN A 961 -16.18 2.27 13.67
C ASN A 961 -15.79 2.43 12.19
N SER A 962 -16.71 2.95 11.37
CA SER A 962 -16.49 3.13 9.93
C SER A 962 -15.52 4.27 9.59
N GLY A 963 -15.13 5.09 10.57
CA GLY A 963 -14.27 6.26 10.37
C GLY A 963 -14.98 7.46 9.74
N VAL A 964 -16.30 7.36 9.48
CA VAL A 964 -17.12 8.43 8.91
C VAL A 964 -17.99 9.03 10.02
N SER A 965 -17.60 10.19 10.56
CA SER A 965 -18.49 10.99 11.40
C SER A 965 -19.45 11.78 10.50
N THR A 966 -20.55 11.18 10.05
CA THR A 966 -21.68 11.96 9.55
C THR A 966 -22.96 11.50 10.23
N THR A 967 -23.77 12.49 10.64
CA THR A 967 -25.08 12.34 11.31
C THR A 967 -26.16 11.71 10.42
N THR A 968 -25.77 10.94 9.42
CA THR A 968 -26.63 10.24 8.46
C THR A 968 -26.07 8.83 8.31
N GLU A 969 -26.21 8.04 9.37
CA GLU A 969 -26.27 6.58 9.32
C GLU A 969 -27.62 6.12 8.75
#